data_AF-A0A383WKJ8-F1
#
_entry.id   AF-A0A383WKJ8-F1
#
_cell.length_a   1.000
_cell.length_b   1.000
_cell.length_c   1.000
_cell.angle_alpha   90.00
_cell.angle_beta   90.00
_cell.angle_gamma   90.00
#
_symmetry.space_group_name_H-M   'P 1'
#
loop_
_entity.id
_entity.type
_entity.pdbx_description
1 polymer ?
#
loop_
_entity_poly.entity_id
_entity_poly.type
_entity_poly.pdbx_seq_one_letter_code
_entity_poly.pdbx_strand_id
1 'polypeptide(L)'
;MWGAHLLRKLTSQQLADVLTVALNLTTSWQADSILCFCREHNRLLHTDSSSSAAAERISSDDSSNNSMVQLAEHLLTTAMIRRHHDLVACLADAPAASQLSPQAVAKLLCLRMQLEQQQEAPRASQHELHQRGVAGFGDILRLPGAKAMQPASLATLVSLSCKQGHLHFLQCMASAVPAMQQLPSRVLCDTLLAAGAAEQRQLVRQLAGLQAAQQLAPGDAVWLLQELLQRGGWGLGMCDVLEDLQPMQLGSQLTGDELLQLLRAAIRSEDGGAVGDVASLTPAAHQIDDIAGYTAFLQEAMRAGLEYAALQDAALDLPATQLLPVAAVLDFIQQGIKGDVPLFDFLFDLPAVGRFDAAAIDQLLLALLQQRQQLQHQYKGLLPKLAVLLKAPAAEQLSAETVTAVLKYAVQEKQSQYSGCAGQFAFQSEVQQQVLALPAVQRLPVDAVTSVLAAAVAAGNEAAVSSIGSSLPAAQQLSRQAIACLISRALQAGYFNIMMVLQELPQASEVTAEDCNLLDGVHVLEMLHSLIKAGDSEHIIAACGGVTEHDVSIGSDGVQQLLHHALFHMDAADITATAAQQLLQLSDAQAVDAAAVEELLAACVARGSAAGVQLVSQLPAAAQIDQQSAEQLLMAALRKCRGSSVSSYELLSWLLQLPAVLRLEGPALARLLKAGMEWKLPHVSLQLCEELPAAQQGDLGSAAVRELLLLAFEKQQWDLFDWLRKLPAAPLGDEQVAFCCEVRGFVSSA
;
A
#
# COMPACT_ATOMS: atom_id res chain seq x y z
N MET A 1 52.56 49.37 -43.50
CA MET A 1 52.39 50.04 -44.80
C MET A 1 53.41 49.61 -45.88
N TRP A 2 54.68 49.34 -45.56
CA TRP A 2 55.68 48.89 -46.57
C TRP A 2 55.50 47.44 -47.06
N GLY A 3 55.01 46.53 -46.21
CA GLY A 3 54.81 45.12 -46.58
C GLY A 3 53.79 44.90 -47.71
N ALA A 4 52.71 45.70 -47.75
CA ALA A 4 51.66 45.58 -48.75
C ALA A 4 52.16 45.86 -50.18
N HIS A 5 53.07 46.82 -50.35
CA HIS A 5 53.62 47.16 -51.67
C HIS A 5 54.60 46.10 -52.21
N LEU A 6 55.33 45.43 -51.32
CA LEU A 6 56.25 44.33 -51.67
C LEU A 6 55.47 43.08 -52.08
N LEU A 7 54.46 42.69 -51.31
CA LEU A 7 53.64 41.52 -51.60
C LEU A 7 52.83 41.67 -52.92
N ARG A 8 52.49 42.91 -53.34
CA ARG A 8 51.87 43.17 -54.67
C ARG A 8 52.81 42.91 -55.86
N LYS A 9 54.12 42.84 -55.66
CA LYS A 9 55.10 42.62 -56.73
C LYS A 9 55.55 41.17 -56.86
N LEU A 10 55.18 40.30 -55.92
CA LEU A 10 55.57 38.89 -55.94
C LEU A 10 54.82 38.14 -57.04
N THR A 11 55.53 37.24 -57.73
CA THR A 11 54.92 36.24 -58.61
C THR A 11 54.16 35.20 -57.79
N SER A 12 53.27 34.42 -58.43
CA SER A 12 52.54 33.32 -57.76
C SER A 12 53.47 32.32 -57.07
N GLN A 13 54.59 31.97 -57.71
CA GLN A 13 55.62 31.09 -57.13
C GLN A 13 56.32 31.74 -55.91
N GLN A 14 56.72 32.99 -56.02
CA GLN A 14 57.34 33.70 -54.89
C GLN A 14 56.36 33.87 -53.74
N LEU A 15 55.08 34.06 -54.03
CA LEU A 15 54.02 34.11 -53.03
C LEU A 15 53.85 32.74 -52.35
N ALA A 16 53.88 31.65 -53.11
CA ALA A 16 53.86 30.27 -52.58
C ALA A 16 55.04 30.00 -51.63
N ASP A 17 56.25 30.42 -52.02
CA ASP A 17 57.45 30.28 -51.19
C ASP A 17 57.32 31.13 -49.91
N VAL A 18 56.82 32.37 -50.01
CA VAL A 18 56.57 33.24 -48.85
C VAL A 18 55.51 32.66 -47.92
N LEU A 19 54.45 32.06 -48.46
CA LEU A 19 53.42 31.37 -47.67
C LEU A 19 53.98 30.14 -46.95
N THR A 20 54.82 29.36 -47.64
CA THR A 20 55.49 28.18 -47.06
C THR A 20 56.44 28.60 -45.93
N VAL A 21 57.18 29.69 -46.11
CA VAL A 21 58.03 30.27 -45.05
C VAL A 21 57.18 30.79 -43.89
N ALA A 22 56.10 31.51 -44.18
CA ALA A 22 55.20 32.07 -43.18
C ALA A 22 54.56 30.98 -42.30
N LEU A 23 54.13 29.86 -42.89
CA LEU A 23 53.58 28.72 -42.16
C LEU A 23 54.60 28.02 -41.26
N ASN A 24 55.89 28.16 -41.53
CA ASN A 24 56.95 27.62 -40.69
C ASN A 24 57.38 28.54 -39.54
N LEU A 25 56.84 29.76 -39.47
CA LEU A 25 57.08 30.68 -38.35
C LEU A 25 56.34 30.19 -37.10
N THR A 26 56.90 30.48 -35.93
CA THR A 26 56.41 29.97 -34.63
C THR A 26 55.18 30.71 -34.10
N THR A 27 54.81 31.85 -34.69
CA THR A 27 53.71 32.70 -34.21
C THR A 27 52.61 32.84 -35.27
N SER A 28 51.36 32.49 -34.92
CA SER A 28 50.21 32.51 -35.83
C SER A 28 49.95 33.88 -36.48
N TRP A 29 50.07 34.97 -35.71
CA TRP A 29 49.73 36.33 -36.17
C TRP A 29 50.51 36.81 -37.40
N GLN A 30 51.76 36.35 -37.58
CA GLN A 30 52.60 36.73 -38.72
C GLN A 30 52.11 36.06 -40.01
N ALA A 31 51.73 34.79 -39.89
CA ALA A 31 51.13 34.06 -40.99
C ALA A 31 49.72 34.60 -41.30
N ASP A 32 48.94 34.95 -40.28
CA ASP A 32 47.60 35.56 -40.44
C ASP A 32 47.71 36.88 -41.21
N SER A 33 48.68 37.75 -40.87
CA SER A 33 48.87 39.03 -41.54
C SER A 33 49.18 38.88 -43.04
N ILE A 34 49.93 37.84 -43.42
CA ILE A 34 50.26 37.54 -44.81
C ILE A 34 49.04 36.94 -45.53
N LEU A 35 48.29 36.05 -44.88
CA LEU A 35 47.07 35.49 -45.47
C LEU A 35 45.96 36.52 -45.63
N CYS A 36 45.70 37.36 -44.63
CA CYS A 36 44.73 38.46 -44.73
C CYS A 36 45.08 39.36 -45.91
N PHE A 37 46.36 39.71 -46.07
CA PHE A 37 46.82 40.47 -47.22
C PHE A 37 46.56 39.74 -48.55
N CYS A 38 46.85 38.44 -48.63
CA CYS A 38 46.61 37.65 -49.84
C CYS A 38 45.12 37.54 -50.18
N ARG A 39 44.26 37.42 -49.15
CA ARG A 39 42.80 37.37 -49.26
C ARG A 39 42.22 38.70 -49.72
N GLU A 40 42.59 39.82 -49.08
CA GLU A 40 42.14 41.18 -49.43
C GLU A 40 42.47 41.56 -50.88
N HIS A 41 43.50 40.93 -51.46
CA HIS A 41 43.93 41.19 -52.82
C HIS A 41 43.55 40.10 -53.83
N ASN A 42 42.73 39.11 -53.46
CA ASN A 42 42.36 37.98 -54.31
C ASN A 42 43.57 37.30 -54.99
N ARG A 43 44.70 37.22 -54.27
CA ARG A 43 45.94 36.61 -54.77
C ARG A 43 46.20 35.22 -54.19
N LEU A 44 45.34 34.78 -53.30
CA LEU A 44 45.48 33.51 -52.61
C LEU A 44 45.04 32.38 -53.54
N LEU A 45 46.02 31.77 -54.20
CA LEU A 45 45.87 30.58 -55.03
C LEU A 45 44.84 30.69 -56.17
N HIS A 46 44.67 31.89 -56.73
CA HIS A 46 43.90 32.07 -57.97
C HIS A 46 44.74 31.64 -59.17
N THR A 47 44.13 30.86 -60.06
CA THR A 47 44.62 30.66 -61.42
C THR A 47 44.16 31.87 -62.23
N ASP A 48 45.08 32.71 -62.71
CA ASP A 48 44.78 33.87 -63.54
C ASP A 48 44.22 33.41 -64.91
N SER A 49 42.96 33.00 -64.97
CA SER A 49 42.30 32.52 -66.20
C SER A 49 41.49 33.61 -66.91
N SER A 50 41.45 34.83 -66.36
CA SER A 50 40.76 35.97 -66.96
C SER A 50 41.66 36.75 -67.93
N SER A 51 42.01 36.14 -69.06
CA SER A 51 42.44 36.87 -70.25
C SER A 51 41.48 36.58 -71.39
N SER A 52 40.44 37.40 -71.52
CA SER A 52 39.57 37.44 -72.69
C SER A 52 40.31 38.10 -73.86
N ALA A 53 41.03 37.33 -74.67
CA ALA A 53 41.38 37.72 -76.03
C ALA A 53 41.64 36.48 -76.88
N ALA A 54 40.96 36.47 -78.03
CA ALA A 54 40.88 35.44 -79.06
C ALA A 54 42.17 34.68 -79.44
N ALA A 55 41.91 33.43 -79.87
CA ALA A 55 42.59 32.63 -80.89
C ALA A 55 43.52 31.48 -80.44
N GLU A 56 43.04 30.28 -80.80
CA GLU A 56 43.78 29.10 -81.30
C GLU A 56 44.59 28.20 -80.33
N ARG A 57 43.90 27.12 -79.93
CA ARG A 57 44.38 25.72 -79.83
C ARG A 57 45.88 25.51 -79.63
N ILE A 58 46.32 25.43 -78.37
CA ILE A 58 47.36 24.49 -77.94
C ILE A 58 46.88 23.83 -76.62
N SER A 59 46.76 22.51 -76.67
CA SER A 59 46.39 21.63 -75.57
C SER A 59 47.67 21.20 -74.85
N SER A 60 48.00 21.83 -73.70
CA SER A 60 49.07 21.36 -72.80
C SER A 60 49.12 22.03 -71.40
N ASP A 61 48.03 22.57 -70.84
CA ASP A 61 48.07 23.35 -69.58
C ASP A 61 47.54 22.64 -68.32
N ASP A 62 47.19 21.34 -68.38
CA ASP A 62 46.74 20.56 -67.21
C ASP A 62 47.81 20.38 -66.12
N SER A 63 49.09 20.64 -66.42
CA SER A 63 50.18 20.51 -65.44
C SER A 63 50.19 21.62 -64.38
N SER A 64 49.76 22.84 -64.74
CA SER A 64 49.86 24.01 -63.85
C SER A 64 48.83 24.00 -62.72
N ASN A 65 47.60 23.57 -63.01
CA ASN A 65 46.53 23.48 -62.02
C ASN A 65 46.83 22.43 -60.96
N ASN A 66 47.37 21.27 -61.36
CA ASN A 66 47.76 20.22 -60.42
C ASN A 66 48.84 20.68 -59.42
N SER A 67 49.78 21.54 -59.86
CA SER A 67 50.80 22.11 -58.97
C SER A 67 50.19 23.01 -57.88
N MET A 68 49.16 23.80 -58.21
CA MET A 68 48.50 24.68 -57.24
C MET A 68 47.63 23.92 -56.24
N VAL A 69 46.99 22.83 -56.68
CA VAL A 69 46.22 21.93 -55.80
C VAL A 69 47.14 21.18 -54.84
N GLN A 70 48.28 20.67 -55.32
CA GLN A 70 49.29 20.03 -54.46
C GLN A 70 49.89 21.02 -53.45
N LEU A 71 50.14 22.25 -53.88
CA LEU A 71 50.58 23.32 -52.99
C LEU A 71 49.51 23.62 -51.92
N ALA A 72 48.24 23.73 -52.29
CA ALA A 72 47.14 23.93 -51.34
C ALA A 72 47.06 22.79 -50.31
N GLU A 73 47.17 21.53 -50.74
CA GLU A 73 47.23 20.35 -49.86
C GLU A 73 48.41 20.44 -48.90
N HIS A 74 49.60 20.83 -49.39
CA HIS A 74 50.80 20.97 -48.58
C HIS A 74 50.68 22.10 -47.54
N LEU A 75 50.16 23.26 -47.94
CA LEU A 75 49.94 24.40 -47.04
C LEU A 75 48.93 24.06 -45.95
N LEU A 76 47.83 23.38 -46.30
CA LEU A 76 46.83 22.89 -45.34
C LEU A 76 47.43 21.88 -44.35
N THR A 77 48.18 20.89 -44.86
CA THR A 77 48.89 19.90 -44.04
C THR A 77 49.84 20.57 -43.05
N THR A 78 50.65 21.51 -43.53
CA THR A 78 51.63 22.24 -42.72
C THR A 78 50.94 23.11 -41.68
N ALA A 79 49.87 23.83 -42.05
CA ALA A 79 49.08 24.63 -41.12
C ALA A 79 48.47 23.78 -39.99
N MET A 80 47.98 22.57 -40.31
CA MET A 80 47.45 21.64 -39.30
C MET A 80 48.53 21.14 -38.34
N ILE A 81 49.67 20.68 -38.85
CA ILE A 81 50.81 20.20 -38.03
C ILE A 81 51.30 21.31 -37.09
N ARG A 82 51.33 22.56 -37.57
CA ARG A 82 51.72 23.75 -36.80
C ARG A 82 50.61 24.31 -35.91
N ARG A 83 49.39 23.75 -35.96
CA ARG A 83 48.21 24.17 -35.18
C ARG A 83 47.76 25.61 -35.46
N HIS A 84 47.93 26.07 -36.69
CA HIS A 84 47.46 27.38 -37.11
C HIS A 84 46.00 27.27 -37.61
N HIS A 85 45.03 27.16 -36.69
CA HIS A 85 43.62 26.92 -37.02
C HIS A 85 43.01 28.01 -37.92
N ASP A 86 43.32 29.28 -37.64
CA ASP A 86 42.82 30.43 -38.43
C ASP A 86 43.31 30.39 -39.88
N LEU A 87 44.53 29.88 -40.09
CA LEU A 87 45.09 29.69 -41.43
C LEU A 87 44.43 28.53 -42.15
N VAL A 88 44.07 27.45 -41.46
CA VAL A 88 43.33 26.33 -42.06
C VAL A 88 42.00 26.84 -42.62
N ALA A 89 41.28 27.69 -41.86
CA ALA A 89 40.05 28.34 -42.33
C ALA A 89 40.28 29.16 -43.60
N CYS A 90 41.29 30.04 -43.59
CA CYS A 90 41.61 30.91 -44.73
C CYS A 90 42.07 30.12 -45.97
N LEU A 91 42.83 29.04 -45.78
CA LEU A 91 43.31 28.19 -46.86
C LEU A 91 42.21 27.28 -47.41
N ALA A 92 41.25 26.86 -46.58
CA ALA A 92 40.09 26.07 -47.03
C ALA A 92 39.14 26.90 -47.92
N ASP A 93 39.05 28.21 -47.68
CA ASP A 93 38.31 29.15 -48.53
C ASP A 93 38.98 29.42 -49.90
N ALA A 94 40.22 28.95 -50.10
CA ALA A 94 40.97 29.20 -51.32
C ALA A 94 40.38 28.44 -52.53
N PRO A 95 40.35 29.05 -53.74
CA PRO A 95 39.89 28.38 -54.94
C PRO A 95 40.63 27.07 -55.25
N ALA A 96 41.95 27.02 -55.04
CA ALA A 96 42.72 25.79 -55.23
C ALA A 96 42.36 24.67 -54.23
N ALA A 97 41.98 25.02 -53.00
CA ALA A 97 41.52 24.04 -52.02
C ALA A 97 40.17 23.42 -52.44
N SER A 98 39.33 24.18 -53.16
CA SER A 98 38.07 23.66 -53.69
C SER A 98 38.23 22.52 -54.72
N GLN A 99 39.42 22.39 -55.31
CA GLN A 99 39.79 21.36 -56.29
C GLN A 99 40.45 20.13 -55.65
N LEU A 100 40.59 20.09 -54.32
CA LEU A 100 41.18 18.93 -53.64
C LEU A 100 40.34 17.67 -53.86
N SER A 101 41.01 16.58 -54.21
CA SER A 101 40.36 15.28 -54.37
C SER A 101 39.77 14.78 -53.05
N PRO A 102 38.71 13.95 -53.06
CA PRO A 102 38.16 13.37 -51.84
C PRO A 102 39.18 12.59 -51.00
N GLN A 103 40.16 11.97 -51.66
CA GLN A 103 41.24 11.25 -50.98
C GLN A 103 42.21 12.20 -50.25
N ALA A 104 42.56 13.33 -50.87
CA ALA A 104 43.38 14.36 -50.22
C ALA A 104 42.67 14.93 -49.00
N VAL A 105 41.38 15.25 -49.11
CA VAL A 105 40.57 15.74 -47.99
C VAL A 105 40.46 14.69 -46.88
N ALA A 106 40.26 13.41 -47.20
CA ALA A 106 40.26 12.33 -46.21
C ALA A 106 41.59 12.20 -45.46
N LYS A 107 42.74 12.36 -46.15
CA LYS A 107 44.06 12.38 -45.50
C LYS A 107 44.22 13.55 -44.54
N LEU A 108 43.76 14.74 -44.93
CA LEU A 108 43.79 15.93 -44.08
C LEU A 108 42.93 15.73 -42.82
N LEU A 109 41.75 15.12 -42.95
CA LEU A 109 40.89 14.77 -41.81
C LEU A 109 41.53 13.72 -40.89
N CYS A 110 42.14 12.67 -41.44
CA CYS A 110 42.92 11.68 -40.67
C CYS A 110 44.06 12.33 -39.89
N LEU A 111 44.85 13.18 -40.55
CA LEU A 111 45.95 13.90 -39.92
C LEU A 111 45.44 14.78 -38.79
N ARG A 112 44.31 15.45 -38.99
CA ARG A 112 43.70 16.30 -37.98
C ARG A 112 43.29 15.52 -36.73
N MET A 113 42.62 14.37 -36.88
CA MET A 113 42.28 13.48 -35.77
C MET A 113 43.53 13.02 -35.00
N GLN A 114 44.57 12.58 -35.71
CA GLN A 114 45.84 12.17 -35.11
C GLN A 114 46.51 13.29 -34.30
N LEU A 115 46.46 14.53 -34.79
CA LEU A 115 47.04 15.69 -34.11
C LEU A 115 46.25 16.13 -32.88
N GLU A 116 44.95 15.87 -32.82
CA GLU A 116 44.12 16.10 -31.62
C GLU A 116 44.35 15.02 -30.57
N GLN A 117 44.49 13.75 -30.98
CA GLN A 117 44.82 12.66 -30.06
C GLN A 117 46.15 12.91 -29.32
N GLN A 118 47.14 13.52 -29.98
CA GLN A 118 48.42 13.89 -29.35
C GLN A 118 48.31 15.08 -28.36
N GLN A 119 47.18 15.78 -28.33
CA GLN A 119 46.97 17.01 -27.54
C GLN A 119 46.22 16.82 -26.24
N GLU A 120 45.65 15.64 -25.99
CA GLU A 120 45.02 15.30 -24.71
C GLU A 120 46.07 15.17 -23.59
N ALA A 121 46.69 16.29 -23.21
CA ALA A 121 47.48 16.43 -22.01
C ALA A 121 46.55 16.75 -20.81
N PRO A 122 46.84 16.27 -19.59
CA PRO A 122 45.79 15.97 -18.60
C PRO A 122 45.17 17.17 -17.85
N ARG A 123 45.35 18.44 -18.28
CA ARG A 123 45.10 19.59 -17.37
C ARG A 123 44.46 20.85 -17.97
N ALA A 124 44.12 20.89 -19.24
CA ALA A 124 43.36 22.02 -19.77
C ALA A 124 41.85 21.81 -19.53
N SER A 125 41.15 22.86 -19.12
CA SER A 125 39.69 22.87 -18.96
C SER A 125 39.03 22.39 -20.26
N GLN A 126 38.30 21.28 -20.19
CA GLN A 126 37.67 20.62 -21.34
C GLN A 126 36.90 21.60 -22.23
N HIS A 127 36.31 22.65 -21.64
CA HIS A 127 35.48 23.60 -22.37
C HIS A 127 36.23 24.45 -23.42
N GLU A 128 37.48 24.86 -23.20
CA GLU A 128 38.26 25.64 -24.18
C GLU A 128 38.81 24.76 -25.31
N LEU A 129 39.17 23.51 -24.99
CA LEU A 129 39.58 22.52 -25.99
C LEU A 129 38.44 22.19 -26.94
N HIS A 130 37.21 22.08 -26.43
CA HIS A 130 36.04 21.82 -27.27
C HIS A 130 35.84 22.91 -28.31
N GLN A 131 35.85 24.21 -27.92
CA GLN A 131 35.61 25.31 -28.86
C GLN A 131 36.70 25.45 -29.94
N ARG A 132 37.98 25.19 -29.60
CA ARG A 132 39.09 25.29 -30.58
C ARG A 132 39.18 24.07 -31.50
N GLY A 133 38.75 22.89 -31.05
CA GLY A 133 38.67 21.69 -31.90
C GLY A 133 37.61 21.81 -33.00
N VAL A 134 36.47 22.44 -32.69
CA VAL A 134 35.32 22.57 -33.62
C VAL A 134 35.68 23.26 -34.93
N ALA A 135 36.38 24.40 -34.85
CA ALA A 135 36.59 25.27 -36.00
C ALA A 135 37.37 24.55 -37.12
N GLY A 136 38.44 23.84 -36.76
CA GLY A 136 39.34 23.23 -37.74
C GLY A 136 38.70 22.11 -38.59
N PHE A 137 37.81 21.29 -38.02
CA PHE A 137 37.12 20.26 -38.80
C PHE A 137 36.05 20.84 -39.71
N GLY A 138 35.29 21.83 -39.23
CA GLY A 138 34.24 22.48 -40.01
C GLY A 138 34.77 23.06 -41.31
N ASP A 139 35.93 23.70 -41.28
CA ASP A 139 36.54 24.32 -42.45
C ASP A 139 37.01 23.29 -43.49
N ILE A 140 37.61 22.17 -43.06
CA ILE A 140 38.01 21.09 -43.98
C ILE A 140 36.78 20.38 -44.58
N LEU A 141 35.72 20.19 -43.79
CA LEU A 141 34.48 19.55 -44.25
C LEU A 141 33.65 20.43 -45.20
N ARG A 142 33.90 21.74 -45.26
CA ARG A 142 33.29 22.64 -46.26
C ARG A 142 33.83 22.42 -47.67
N LEU A 143 35.02 21.82 -47.81
CA LEU A 143 35.66 21.58 -49.10
C LEU A 143 34.78 20.68 -49.99
N PRO A 144 34.67 20.95 -51.31
CA PRO A 144 33.91 20.11 -52.24
C PRO A 144 34.36 18.64 -52.22
N GLY A 145 35.66 18.38 -52.02
CA GLY A 145 36.19 17.02 -51.87
C GLY A 145 35.61 16.25 -50.68
N ALA A 146 35.24 16.92 -49.58
CA ALA A 146 34.55 16.28 -48.46
C ALA A 146 33.11 15.88 -48.86
N LYS A 147 32.41 16.76 -49.59
CA LYS A 147 31.04 16.52 -50.06
C LYS A 147 30.98 15.44 -51.14
N ALA A 148 32.03 15.30 -51.95
CA ALA A 148 32.17 14.28 -52.98
C ALA A 148 32.79 12.96 -52.48
N MET A 149 32.96 12.80 -51.17
CA MET A 149 33.54 11.59 -50.59
C MET A 149 32.62 10.38 -50.76
N GLN A 150 33.23 9.26 -51.16
CA GLN A 150 32.50 8.00 -51.33
C GLN A 150 32.11 7.41 -49.97
N PRO A 151 30.93 6.76 -49.85
CA PRO A 151 30.45 6.19 -48.58
C PRO A 151 31.43 5.22 -47.90
N ALA A 152 32.19 4.44 -48.65
CA ALA A 152 33.17 3.49 -48.08
C ALA A 152 34.35 4.19 -47.39
N SER A 153 34.87 5.27 -47.98
CA SER A 153 35.92 6.09 -47.38
C SER A 153 35.41 6.82 -46.14
N LEU A 154 34.18 7.31 -46.21
CA LEU A 154 33.49 7.96 -45.11
C LEU A 154 33.28 7.00 -43.93
N ALA A 155 32.82 5.78 -44.19
CA ALA A 155 32.62 4.74 -43.19
C ALA A 155 33.92 4.40 -42.44
N THR A 156 35.05 4.37 -43.16
CA THR A 156 36.38 4.15 -42.55
C THR A 156 36.77 5.29 -41.62
N LEU A 157 36.55 6.54 -42.06
CA LEU A 157 36.80 7.72 -41.22
C LEU A 157 35.91 7.74 -39.99
N VAL A 158 34.62 7.47 -40.15
CA VAL A 158 33.66 7.42 -39.04
C VAL A 158 34.06 6.35 -38.03
N SER A 159 34.38 5.13 -38.48
CA SER A 159 34.84 4.05 -37.59
C SER A 159 36.13 4.42 -36.85
N LEU A 160 37.09 5.06 -37.53
CA LEU A 160 38.33 5.54 -36.91
C LEU A 160 38.03 6.60 -35.85
N SER A 161 37.12 7.53 -36.14
CA SER A 161 36.71 8.61 -35.25
C SER A 161 36.05 8.08 -33.98
N CYS A 162 35.13 7.11 -34.11
CA CYS A 162 34.47 6.46 -32.97
C CYS A 162 35.50 5.76 -32.07
N LYS A 163 36.46 5.02 -32.65
CA LYS A 163 37.51 4.32 -31.90
C LYS A 163 38.44 5.27 -31.16
N GLN A 164 38.64 6.47 -31.68
CA GLN A 164 39.50 7.50 -31.09
C GLN A 164 38.74 8.49 -30.20
N GLY A 165 37.41 8.34 -30.05
CA GLY A 165 36.59 9.26 -29.23
C GLY A 165 36.36 10.64 -29.85
N HIS A 166 36.64 10.83 -31.15
CA HIS A 166 36.46 12.11 -31.84
C HIS A 166 34.98 12.35 -32.23
N LEU A 167 34.09 12.36 -31.25
CA LEU A 167 32.64 12.44 -31.46
C LEU A 167 32.19 13.81 -32.00
N HIS A 168 32.89 14.87 -31.60
CA HIS A 168 32.63 16.21 -32.14
C HIS A 168 32.86 16.28 -33.65
N PHE A 169 33.91 15.59 -34.15
CA PHE A 169 34.15 15.52 -35.59
C PHE A 169 32.99 14.83 -36.33
N LEU A 170 32.41 13.79 -35.74
CA LEU A 170 31.22 13.13 -36.29
C LEU A 170 30.02 14.07 -36.35
N GLN A 171 29.86 14.97 -35.37
CA GLN A 171 28.83 16.00 -35.37
C GLN A 171 28.99 16.98 -36.55
N CYS A 172 30.22 17.42 -36.80
CA CYS A 172 30.53 18.25 -37.97
C CYS A 172 30.31 17.47 -39.28
N MET A 173 30.66 16.19 -39.34
CA MET A 173 30.44 15.36 -40.53
C MET A 173 28.95 15.19 -40.83
N ALA A 174 28.15 14.85 -39.82
CA ALA A 174 26.71 14.65 -39.95
C ALA A 174 25.99 15.91 -40.49
N SER A 175 26.48 17.11 -40.13
CA SER A 175 25.92 18.38 -40.60
C SER A 175 26.46 18.85 -41.97
N ALA A 176 27.71 18.53 -42.32
CA ALA A 176 28.38 19.10 -43.49
C ALA A 176 28.47 18.16 -44.70
N VAL A 177 28.46 16.84 -44.51
CA VAL A 177 28.76 15.85 -45.54
C VAL A 177 27.50 15.08 -45.95
N PRO A 178 26.94 15.32 -47.16
CA PRO A 178 25.72 14.65 -47.61
C PRO A 178 25.87 13.11 -47.69
N ALA A 179 27.07 12.60 -47.97
CA ALA A 179 27.33 11.17 -48.03
C ALA A 179 27.12 10.45 -46.68
N MET A 180 27.04 11.17 -45.55
CA MET A 180 26.64 10.61 -44.26
C MET A 180 25.23 9.99 -44.29
N GLN A 181 24.37 10.48 -45.19
CA GLN A 181 23.01 9.97 -45.41
C GLN A 181 23.00 8.56 -46.01
N GLN A 182 24.15 8.04 -46.48
CA GLN A 182 24.31 6.73 -47.12
C GLN A 182 25.32 5.84 -46.38
N LEU A 183 25.53 6.08 -45.08
CA LEU A 183 26.42 5.24 -44.28
C LEU A 183 25.91 3.79 -44.23
N PRO A 184 26.81 2.79 -44.26
CA PRO A 184 26.43 1.42 -43.98
C PRO A 184 25.80 1.29 -42.59
N SER A 185 24.69 0.56 -42.51
CA SER A 185 23.88 0.35 -41.30
C SER A 185 24.71 -0.01 -40.07
N ARG A 186 25.67 -0.93 -40.22
CA ARG A 186 26.53 -1.36 -39.11
C ARG A 186 27.42 -0.25 -38.57
N VAL A 187 28.02 0.54 -39.46
CA VAL A 187 28.90 1.65 -39.08
C VAL A 187 28.09 2.73 -38.39
N LEU A 188 26.87 3.00 -38.87
CA LEU A 188 25.95 3.93 -38.20
C LEU A 188 25.59 3.45 -36.79
N CYS A 189 25.27 2.16 -36.60
CA CYS A 189 24.97 1.61 -35.28
C CYS A 189 26.16 1.71 -34.32
N ASP A 190 27.36 1.34 -34.77
CA ASP A 190 28.60 1.50 -33.97
C ASP A 190 28.82 2.97 -33.56
N THR A 191 28.46 3.91 -34.45
CA THR A 191 28.58 5.35 -34.23
C THR A 191 27.57 5.84 -33.20
N LEU A 192 26.32 5.38 -33.29
CA LEU A 192 25.27 5.66 -32.30
C LEU A 192 25.65 5.13 -30.92
N LEU A 193 26.17 3.89 -30.85
CA LEU A 193 26.66 3.29 -29.60
C LEU A 193 27.83 4.08 -29.00
N ALA A 194 28.79 4.50 -29.82
CA ALA A 194 29.92 5.30 -29.35
C ALA A 194 29.49 6.70 -28.88
N ALA A 195 28.57 7.35 -29.60
CA ALA A 195 28.04 8.66 -29.23
C ALA A 195 27.24 8.60 -27.92
N GLY A 196 26.42 7.56 -27.78
CA GLY A 196 25.62 7.32 -26.58
C GLY A 196 26.44 6.95 -25.36
N ALA A 197 27.46 6.09 -25.51
CA ALA A 197 28.38 5.74 -24.42
C ALA A 197 29.19 6.95 -23.89
N ALA A 198 29.29 8.03 -24.66
CA ALA A 198 29.89 9.29 -24.24
C ALA A 198 28.84 10.36 -23.87
N GLU A 199 27.57 9.97 -23.71
CA GLU A 199 26.44 10.80 -23.29
C GLU A 199 26.15 12.00 -24.23
N GLN A 200 26.53 11.92 -25.50
CA GLN A 200 26.34 12.99 -26.49
C GLN A 200 24.94 12.92 -27.14
N ARG A 201 23.88 13.16 -26.37
CA ARG A 201 22.47 13.06 -26.83
C ARG A 201 22.17 13.85 -28.11
N GLN A 202 22.73 15.06 -28.25
CA GLN A 202 22.54 15.87 -29.45
C GLN A 202 23.12 15.18 -30.71
N LEU A 203 24.28 14.54 -30.58
CA LEU A 203 24.88 13.80 -31.69
C LEU A 203 24.06 12.56 -32.03
N VAL A 204 23.58 11.82 -31.02
CA VAL A 204 22.66 10.70 -31.23
C VAL A 204 21.45 11.14 -32.04
N ARG A 205 20.75 12.21 -31.64
CA ARG A 205 19.56 12.72 -32.36
C ARG A 205 19.88 13.11 -33.81
N GLN A 206 21.04 13.73 -34.03
CA GLN A 206 21.48 14.09 -35.38
C GLN A 206 21.77 12.87 -36.24
N LEU A 207 22.42 11.84 -35.68
CA LEU A 207 22.71 10.58 -36.36
C LEU A 207 21.43 9.77 -36.61
N ALA A 208 20.51 9.73 -35.65
CA ALA A 208 19.19 9.11 -35.76
C ALA A 208 18.30 9.80 -36.80
N GLY A 209 18.50 11.10 -37.02
CA GLY A 209 17.82 11.88 -38.06
C GLY A 209 18.36 11.67 -39.49
N LEU A 210 19.44 10.91 -39.67
CA LEU A 210 19.96 10.61 -41.00
C LEU A 210 19.05 9.62 -41.74
N GLN A 211 18.95 9.77 -43.06
CA GLN A 211 18.23 8.86 -43.95
C GLN A 211 18.73 7.41 -43.81
N ALA A 212 20.04 7.20 -43.66
CA ALA A 212 20.61 5.88 -43.38
C ALA A 212 20.07 5.25 -42.08
N ALA A 213 19.73 6.08 -41.09
CA ALA A 213 19.14 5.64 -39.82
C ALA A 213 17.65 5.31 -39.97
N GLN A 214 16.94 6.10 -40.77
CA GLN A 214 15.53 5.86 -41.13
C GLN A 214 15.32 4.64 -42.04
N GLN A 215 16.39 4.17 -42.70
CA GLN A 215 16.39 3.00 -43.59
C GLN A 215 17.20 1.85 -43.00
N LEU A 216 17.36 1.81 -41.67
CA LEU A 216 18.11 0.76 -41.01
C LEU A 216 17.43 -0.60 -41.26
N ALA A 217 18.24 -1.61 -41.60
CA ALA A 217 17.71 -2.96 -41.75
C ALA A 217 17.19 -3.47 -40.39
N PRO A 218 16.07 -4.20 -40.35
CA PRO A 218 15.47 -4.67 -39.09
C PRO A 218 16.46 -5.41 -38.18
N GLY A 219 17.27 -6.32 -38.75
CA GLY A 219 18.30 -7.04 -37.99
C GLY A 219 19.40 -6.14 -37.39
N ASP A 220 19.75 -5.03 -38.04
CA ASP A 220 20.71 -4.06 -37.48
C ASP A 220 20.07 -3.20 -36.39
N ALA A 221 18.78 -2.86 -36.54
CA ALA A 221 17.99 -2.16 -35.51
C ALA A 221 17.89 -3.00 -34.22
N VAL A 222 17.58 -4.28 -34.37
CA VAL A 222 17.57 -5.24 -33.25
C VAL A 222 18.93 -5.35 -32.61
N TRP A 223 19.99 -5.51 -33.41
CA TRP A 223 21.34 -5.61 -32.87
C TRP A 223 21.72 -4.36 -32.05
N LEU A 224 21.41 -3.16 -32.57
CA LEU A 224 21.67 -1.91 -31.87
C LEU A 224 20.95 -1.88 -30.51
N LEU A 225 19.65 -2.18 -30.48
CA LEU A 225 18.86 -2.18 -29.24
C LEU A 225 19.34 -3.26 -28.26
N GLN A 226 19.74 -4.44 -28.73
CA GLN A 226 20.33 -5.49 -27.88
C GLN A 226 21.64 -5.05 -27.23
N GLU A 227 22.53 -4.41 -27.98
CA GLU A 227 23.78 -3.88 -27.43
C GLU A 227 23.51 -2.77 -26.40
N LEU A 228 22.50 -1.93 -26.62
CA LEU A 228 22.09 -0.90 -25.67
C LEU A 228 21.60 -1.51 -24.35
N LEU A 229 20.76 -2.55 -24.44
CA LEU A 229 20.25 -3.29 -23.28
C LEU A 229 21.39 -4.00 -22.52
N GLN A 230 22.31 -4.66 -23.22
CA GLN A 230 23.44 -5.37 -22.59
C GLN A 230 24.44 -4.44 -21.89
N ARG A 231 24.56 -3.19 -22.35
CA ARG A 231 25.49 -2.21 -21.76
C ARG A 231 24.89 -1.40 -20.62
N GLY A 232 23.63 -1.66 -20.24
CA GLY A 232 22.93 -0.92 -19.19
C GLY A 232 22.52 0.49 -19.61
N GLY A 233 22.18 0.68 -20.90
CA GLY A 233 21.84 1.98 -21.46
C GLY A 233 23.03 2.94 -21.56
N TRP A 234 22.73 4.22 -21.77
CA TRP A 234 23.74 5.31 -21.81
C TRP A 234 23.92 5.97 -20.44
N GLY A 235 23.84 5.18 -19.35
CA GLY A 235 23.73 5.72 -17.98
C GLY A 235 22.37 6.37 -17.68
N LEU A 236 21.39 6.13 -18.55
CA LEU A 236 20.04 6.68 -18.58
C LEU A 236 19.07 5.52 -18.89
N GLY A 237 17.82 5.63 -18.44
CA GLY A 237 16.79 4.62 -18.73
C GLY A 237 16.55 4.46 -20.24
N MET A 238 16.09 3.27 -20.65
CA MET A 238 15.85 2.94 -22.05
C MET A 238 14.85 3.90 -22.74
N CYS A 239 13.87 4.43 -22.01
CA CYS A 239 12.97 5.51 -22.44
C CYS A 239 13.70 6.68 -23.10
N ASP A 240 14.69 7.27 -22.42
CA ASP A 240 15.43 8.44 -22.91
C ASP A 240 16.19 8.10 -24.21
N VAL A 241 16.71 6.88 -24.29
CA VAL A 241 17.43 6.37 -25.46
C VAL A 241 16.46 6.21 -26.64
N LEU A 242 15.28 5.64 -26.40
CA LEU A 242 14.26 5.47 -27.43
C LEU A 242 13.67 6.81 -27.91
N GLU A 243 13.52 7.80 -27.02
CA GLU A 243 13.16 9.17 -27.41
C GLU A 243 14.20 9.79 -28.33
N ASP A 244 15.49 9.63 -28.02
CA ASP A 244 16.57 10.14 -28.85
C ASP A 244 16.67 9.42 -30.21
N LEU A 245 16.24 8.15 -30.27
CA LEU A 245 16.17 7.32 -31.48
C LEU A 245 14.81 7.39 -32.20
N GLN A 246 13.83 8.13 -31.67
CA GLN A 246 12.51 8.30 -32.29
C GLN A 246 12.55 8.63 -33.80
N PRO A 247 13.48 9.48 -34.29
CA PRO A 247 13.59 9.78 -35.72
C PRO A 247 13.85 8.57 -36.63
N MET A 248 14.40 7.47 -36.09
CA MET A 248 14.67 6.24 -36.84
C MET A 248 13.41 5.40 -37.12
N GLN A 249 12.29 5.70 -36.46
CA GLN A 249 11.04 4.93 -36.58
C GLN A 249 11.24 3.42 -36.30
N LEU A 250 12.06 3.07 -35.32
CA LEU A 250 12.42 1.67 -35.01
C LEU A 250 11.18 0.77 -34.88
N GLY A 251 10.10 1.28 -34.27
CA GLY A 251 8.87 0.53 -34.09
C GLY A 251 8.17 0.07 -35.38
N SER A 252 8.38 0.75 -36.52
CA SER A 252 7.81 0.33 -37.82
C SER A 252 8.72 -0.60 -38.61
N GLN A 253 10.00 -0.71 -38.21
CA GLN A 253 11.00 -1.53 -38.88
C GLN A 253 11.10 -2.93 -38.28
N LEU A 254 10.80 -3.09 -36.99
CA LEU A 254 10.90 -4.37 -36.29
C LEU A 254 9.75 -5.30 -36.68
N THR A 255 10.09 -6.58 -36.88
CA THR A 255 9.10 -7.67 -36.97
C THR A 255 8.67 -8.13 -35.57
N GLY A 256 7.58 -8.89 -35.48
CA GLY A 256 7.11 -9.45 -34.20
C GLY A 256 8.15 -10.34 -33.50
N ASP A 257 8.83 -11.23 -34.24
CA ASP A 257 9.88 -12.11 -33.71
C ASP A 257 11.08 -11.34 -33.15
N GLU A 258 11.48 -10.28 -33.86
CA GLU A 258 12.57 -9.40 -33.47
C GLU A 258 12.24 -8.60 -32.20
N LEU A 259 10.99 -8.12 -32.09
CA LEU A 259 10.50 -7.48 -30.88
C LEU A 259 10.47 -8.45 -29.69
N LEU A 260 10.01 -9.69 -29.89
CA LEU A 260 10.07 -10.73 -28.85
C LEU A 260 11.51 -11.02 -28.39
N GLN A 261 12.45 -11.05 -29.32
CA GLN A 261 13.87 -11.23 -28.99
C GLN A 261 14.41 -10.05 -28.14
N LEU A 262 13.99 -8.82 -28.46
CA LEU A 262 14.34 -7.62 -27.69
C LEU A 262 13.72 -7.62 -26.30
N LEU A 263 12.45 -7.98 -26.16
CA LEU A 263 11.78 -8.11 -24.87
C LEU A 263 12.49 -9.12 -23.97
N ARG A 264 12.93 -10.27 -24.52
CA ARG A 264 13.76 -11.24 -23.77
C ARG A 264 15.14 -10.70 -23.40
N ALA A 265 15.76 -9.91 -24.26
CA ALA A 265 17.01 -9.24 -23.93
C ALA A 265 16.82 -8.21 -22.82
N ALA A 266 15.69 -7.49 -22.81
CA ALA A 266 15.34 -6.50 -21.78
C ALA A 266 15.08 -7.16 -20.41
N ILE A 267 14.46 -8.34 -20.36
CA ILE A 267 14.35 -9.11 -19.10
C ILE A 267 15.74 -9.37 -18.50
N ARG A 268 16.76 -9.60 -19.34
CA ARG A 268 18.11 -9.93 -18.91
C ARG A 268 18.96 -8.70 -18.57
N SER A 269 18.52 -7.48 -18.87
CA SER A 269 19.32 -6.27 -18.66
C SER A 269 19.30 -5.73 -17.22
N GLU A 270 18.67 -6.42 -16.27
CA GLU A 270 18.46 -6.00 -14.87
C GLU A 270 17.68 -4.67 -14.68
N ASP A 271 17.53 -3.85 -15.74
CA ASP A 271 16.68 -2.67 -15.80
C ASP A 271 15.21 -3.07 -16.00
N GLY A 272 14.43 -3.04 -14.91
CA GLY A 272 13.01 -3.36 -14.92
C GLY A 272 12.16 -2.45 -15.82
N GLY A 273 12.60 -1.20 -16.08
CA GLY A 273 11.89 -0.27 -16.96
C GLY A 273 12.05 -0.60 -18.44
N ALA A 274 13.15 -1.26 -18.82
CA ALA A 274 13.47 -1.53 -20.21
C ALA A 274 12.44 -2.41 -20.93
N VAL A 275 11.72 -3.28 -20.20
CA VAL A 275 10.67 -4.13 -20.79
C VAL A 275 9.47 -3.30 -21.22
N GLY A 276 9.00 -2.37 -20.40
CA GLY A 276 7.91 -1.45 -20.76
C GLY A 276 8.31 -0.52 -21.91
N ASP A 277 9.54 -0.02 -21.86
CA ASP A 277 10.08 0.88 -22.89
C ASP A 277 10.15 0.18 -24.26
N VAL A 278 10.64 -1.06 -24.31
CA VAL A 278 10.67 -1.86 -25.55
C VAL A 278 9.26 -2.24 -26.00
N ALA A 279 8.35 -2.57 -25.08
CA ALA A 279 6.97 -2.91 -25.44
C ALA A 279 6.21 -1.73 -26.07
N SER A 280 6.55 -0.49 -25.69
CA SER A 280 5.95 0.74 -26.24
C SER A 280 6.23 0.98 -27.74
N LEU A 281 7.10 0.18 -28.37
CA LEU A 281 7.41 0.20 -29.81
C LEU A 281 6.22 -0.36 -30.62
N THR A 282 5.17 0.46 -30.69
CA THR A 282 3.76 0.09 -30.92
C THR A 282 3.41 -0.51 -32.29
N PRO A 283 4.06 -0.22 -33.43
CA PRO A 283 3.66 -0.88 -34.68
C PRO A 283 4.08 -2.35 -34.76
N ALA A 284 5.22 -2.73 -34.18
CA ALA A 284 5.74 -4.10 -34.17
C ALA A 284 5.03 -5.00 -33.15
N ALA A 285 4.58 -4.43 -32.02
CA ALA A 285 3.77 -5.10 -31.01
C ALA A 285 2.54 -5.80 -31.61
N HIS A 286 1.89 -5.16 -32.59
CA HIS A 286 0.70 -5.69 -33.27
C HIS A 286 1.00 -6.82 -34.26
N GLN A 287 2.27 -7.05 -34.58
CA GLN A 287 2.72 -8.08 -35.53
C GLN A 287 3.20 -9.37 -34.84
N ILE A 288 3.16 -9.43 -33.49
CA ILE A 288 3.49 -10.65 -32.77
C ILE A 288 2.37 -11.68 -32.98
N ASP A 289 2.60 -12.63 -33.89
CA ASP A 289 1.75 -13.78 -34.15
C ASP A 289 2.28 -15.08 -33.51
N ASP A 290 3.56 -15.12 -33.09
CA ASP A 290 4.15 -16.22 -32.33
C ASP A 290 3.68 -16.23 -30.85
N ILE A 291 2.49 -16.77 -30.64
CA ILE A 291 1.89 -16.97 -29.30
C ILE A 291 2.81 -17.84 -28.41
N ALA A 292 3.52 -18.81 -28.97
CA ALA A 292 4.42 -19.67 -28.20
C ALA A 292 5.66 -18.88 -27.73
N GLY A 293 6.22 -18.06 -28.61
CA GLY A 293 7.30 -17.13 -28.30
C GLY A 293 6.91 -16.11 -27.24
N TYR A 294 5.72 -15.53 -27.35
CA TYR A 294 5.17 -14.60 -26.37
C TYR A 294 4.93 -15.25 -25.00
N THR A 295 4.39 -16.46 -24.99
CA THR A 295 4.22 -17.25 -23.76
C THR A 295 5.56 -17.50 -23.08
N ALA A 296 6.59 -17.91 -23.83
CA ALA A 296 7.92 -18.13 -23.28
C ALA A 296 8.55 -16.84 -22.73
N PHE A 297 8.28 -15.68 -23.36
CA PHE A 297 8.69 -14.37 -22.85
C PHE A 297 8.06 -14.07 -21.47
N LEU A 298 6.74 -14.22 -21.33
CA LEU A 298 6.07 -14.01 -20.04
C LEU A 298 6.59 -14.97 -18.96
N GLN A 299 6.89 -16.23 -19.32
CA GLN A 299 7.49 -17.20 -18.39
C GLN A 299 8.88 -16.75 -17.93
N GLU A 300 9.70 -16.24 -18.84
CA GLU A 300 11.04 -15.71 -18.53
C GLU A 300 10.93 -14.47 -17.62
N ALA A 301 9.97 -13.57 -17.90
CA ALA A 301 9.73 -12.37 -17.11
C ALA A 301 9.31 -12.69 -15.66
N MET A 302 8.38 -13.64 -15.50
CA MET A 302 7.92 -14.08 -14.18
C MET A 302 9.02 -14.76 -13.37
N ARG A 303 9.89 -15.54 -14.02
CA ARG A 303 11.04 -16.18 -13.35
C ARG A 303 12.11 -15.18 -12.95
N ALA A 304 12.28 -14.11 -13.72
CA ALA A 304 13.20 -13.02 -13.40
C ALA A 304 12.69 -12.12 -12.26
N GLY A 305 11.42 -12.26 -11.84
CA GLY A 305 10.84 -11.46 -10.78
C GLY A 305 10.68 -9.98 -11.16
N LEU A 306 10.38 -9.70 -12.43
CA LEU A 306 10.15 -8.34 -12.90
C LEU A 306 8.99 -7.67 -12.16
N GLU A 307 9.14 -6.36 -11.92
CA GLU A 307 8.10 -5.58 -11.27
C GLU A 307 6.79 -5.61 -12.06
N TYR A 308 5.68 -5.76 -11.33
CA TYR A 308 4.33 -5.84 -11.86
C TYR A 308 4.00 -4.77 -12.91
N ALA A 309 4.36 -3.51 -12.65
CA ALA A 309 4.02 -2.39 -13.53
C ALA A 309 4.61 -2.58 -14.93
N ALA A 310 5.87 -3.02 -15.03
CA ALA A 310 6.54 -3.24 -16.30
C ALA A 310 5.89 -4.40 -17.10
N LEU A 311 5.43 -5.44 -16.41
CA LEU A 311 4.71 -6.55 -17.04
C LEU A 311 3.29 -6.14 -17.47
N GLN A 312 2.61 -5.33 -16.65
CA GLN A 312 1.26 -4.85 -16.94
C GLN A 312 1.26 -3.96 -18.19
N ASP A 313 2.16 -2.98 -18.26
CA ASP A 313 2.25 -2.07 -19.41
C ASP A 313 2.56 -2.84 -20.70
N ALA A 314 3.54 -3.76 -20.64
CA ALA A 314 3.86 -4.61 -21.77
C ALA A 314 2.68 -5.47 -22.22
N ALA A 315 1.93 -6.04 -21.28
CA ALA A 315 0.89 -7.00 -21.62
C ALA A 315 -0.45 -6.34 -22.02
N LEU A 316 -0.73 -5.10 -21.57
CA LEU A 316 -1.85 -4.29 -22.04
C LEU A 316 -1.69 -3.84 -23.50
N ASP A 317 -0.46 -3.51 -23.90
CA ASP A 317 -0.17 -2.98 -25.24
C ASP A 317 0.01 -4.08 -26.31
N LEU A 318 0.16 -5.35 -25.90
CA LEU A 318 0.37 -6.47 -26.83
C LEU A 318 -0.95 -7.21 -27.14
N PRO A 319 -1.45 -7.21 -28.39
CA PRO A 319 -2.67 -7.94 -28.76
C PRO A 319 -2.52 -9.47 -28.60
N ALA A 320 -1.30 -10.00 -28.64
CA ALA A 320 -1.00 -11.41 -28.39
C ALA A 320 -1.47 -11.89 -27.01
N THR A 321 -1.58 -10.99 -26.02
CA THR A 321 -2.08 -11.31 -24.68
C THR A 321 -3.53 -11.79 -24.70
N GLN A 322 -4.34 -11.33 -25.66
CA GLN A 322 -5.72 -11.78 -25.83
C GLN A 322 -5.83 -13.20 -26.45
N LEU A 323 -4.73 -13.70 -27.02
CA LEU A 323 -4.64 -14.98 -27.72
C LEU A 323 -3.90 -16.05 -26.92
N LEU A 324 -3.49 -15.75 -25.68
CA LEU A 324 -2.80 -16.72 -24.84
C LEU A 324 -3.66 -17.99 -24.63
N PRO A 325 -3.06 -19.19 -24.78
CA PRO A 325 -3.78 -20.42 -24.54
C PRO A 325 -4.10 -20.56 -23.05
N VAL A 326 -5.28 -21.09 -22.74
CA VAL A 326 -5.76 -21.33 -21.36
C VAL A 326 -4.72 -22.04 -20.50
N ALA A 327 -4.04 -23.05 -21.06
CA ALA A 327 -3.01 -23.81 -20.35
C ALA A 327 -1.81 -22.94 -19.92
N ALA A 328 -1.41 -21.96 -20.74
CA ALA A 328 -0.32 -21.05 -20.39
C ALA A 328 -0.73 -20.09 -19.28
N VAL A 329 -1.93 -19.50 -19.37
CA VAL A 329 -2.46 -18.61 -18.32
C VAL A 329 -2.60 -19.36 -17.00
N LEU A 330 -3.06 -20.61 -17.03
CA LEU A 330 -3.14 -21.44 -15.83
C LEU A 330 -1.75 -21.75 -15.23
N ASP A 331 -0.76 -22.08 -16.05
CA ASP A 331 0.63 -22.28 -15.61
C ASP A 331 1.21 -20.98 -15.01
N PHE A 332 0.95 -19.83 -15.62
CA PHE A 332 1.35 -18.52 -15.07
C PHE A 332 0.74 -18.26 -13.72
N ILE A 333 -0.57 -18.47 -13.57
CA ILE A 333 -1.23 -18.24 -12.29
C ILE A 333 -0.67 -19.19 -11.23
N GLN A 334 -0.45 -20.46 -11.54
CA GLN A 334 0.16 -21.44 -10.63
C GLN A 334 1.59 -21.09 -10.23
N GLN A 335 2.36 -20.46 -11.12
CA GLN A 335 3.72 -19.99 -10.82
C GLN A 335 3.71 -18.67 -10.03
N GLY A 336 2.85 -17.72 -10.40
CA GLY A 336 2.70 -16.40 -9.75
C GLY A 336 2.18 -16.48 -8.32
N ILE A 337 1.35 -17.49 -8.02
CA ILE A 337 0.96 -17.95 -6.68
C ILE A 337 2.19 -18.18 -5.75
N LYS A 338 3.42 -18.26 -6.25
CA LYS A 338 4.61 -18.43 -5.40
C LYS A 338 5.37 -17.13 -5.09
N GLY A 339 5.08 -16.02 -5.77
CA GLY A 339 6.01 -14.88 -5.82
C GLY A 339 5.42 -13.49 -5.60
N ASP A 340 4.32 -13.12 -6.28
CA ASP A 340 3.87 -11.72 -6.32
C ASP A 340 2.34 -11.54 -6.50
N VAL A 341 1.73 -10.68 -5.68
CA VAL A 341 0.26 -10.54 -5.53
C VAL A 341 -0.38 -9.62 -6.59
N PRO A 342 0.22 -8.47 -6.98
CA PRO A 342 -0.21 -7.66 -8.11
C PRO A 342 -0.25 -8.41 -9.44
N LEU A 343 0.79 -9.18 -9.79
CA LEU A 343 0.85 -9.94 -11.05
C LEU A 343 -0.34 -10.89 -11.21
N PHE A 344 -0.79 -11.42 -10.08
CA PHE A 344 -1.98 -12.22 -10.02
C PHE A 344 -3.21 -11.43 -10.51
N ASP A 345 -3.45 -10.20 -10.05
CA ASP A 345 -4.61 -9.38 -10.45
C ASP A 345 -4.68 -9.17 -11.97
N PHE A 346 -3.54 -8.82 -12.58
CA PHE A 346 -3.46 -8.67 -14.03
C PHE A 346 -3.86 -9.95 -14.79
N LEU A 347 -3.42 -11.13 -14.33
CA LEU A 347 -3.75 -12.39 -14.99
C LEU A 347 -5.25 -12.71 -14.96
N PHE A 348 -6.01 -12.19 -13.97
CA PHE A 348 -7.48 -12.33 -13.91
C PHE A 348 -8.22 -11.43 -14.89
N ASP A 349 -7.62 -10.30 -15.26
CA ASP A 349 -8.20 -9.37 -16.24
C ASP A 349 -8.03 -9.86 -17.69
N LEU A 350 -7.29 -10.96 -17.90
CA LEU A 350 -7.08 -11.52 -19.23
C LEU A 350 -8.37 -12.18 -19.79
N PRO A 351 -8.75 -11.90 -21.05
CA PRO A 351 -9.92 -12.50 -21.69
C PRO A 351 -9.90 -14.04 -21.71
N ALA A 352 -8.70 -14.65 -21.67
CA ALA A 352 -8.51 -16.09 -21.64
C ALA A 352 -9.13 -16.74 -20.40
N VAL A 353 -9.24 -16.03 -19.27
CA VAL A 353 -9.83 -16.55 -18.02
C VAL A 353 -11.32 -16.89 -18.21
N GLY A 354 -12.04 -16.11 -19.03
CA GLY A 354 -13.43 -16.41 -19.39
C GLY A 354 -13.61 -17.68 -20.23
N ARG A 355 -12.52 -18.25 -20.76
CA ARG A 355 -12.52 -19.49 -21.56
C ARG A 355 -12.03 -20.70 -20.77
N PHE A 356 -11.76 -20.56 -19.47
CA PHE A 356 -11.33 -21.69 -18.65
C PHE A 356 -12.45 -22.73 -18.57
N ASP A 357 -12.08 -24.00 -18.69
CA ASP A 357 -12.99 -25.09 -18.40
C ASP A 357 -13.16 -25.28 -16.88
N ALA A 358 -14.13 -26.09 -16.48
CA ALA A 358 -14.45 -26.27 -15.07
C ALA A 358 -13.28 -26.88 -14.29
N ALA A 359 -12.50 -27.77 -14.92
CA ALA A 359 -11.35 -28.41 -14.30
C ALA A 359 -10.21 -27.42 -14.03
N ALA A 360 -9.94 -26.52 -14.96
CA ALA A 360 -8.98 -25.44 -14.81
C ALA A 360 -9.38 -24.49 -13.67
N ILE A 361 -10.66 -24.08 -13.62
CA ILE A 361 -11.16 -23.22 -12.54
C ILE A 361 -11.07 -23.95 -11.19
N ASP A 362 -11.46 -25.23 -11.13
CA ASP A 362 -11.37 -26.06 -9.92
C ASP A 362 -9.93 -26.12 -9.37
N GLN A 363 -8.96 -26.46 -10.25
CA GLN A 363 -7.55 -26.53 -9.86
C GLN A 363 -7.02 -25.19 -9.36
N LEU A 364 -7.42 -24.09 -10.01
CA LEU A 364 -6.98 -22.75 -9.65
C LEU A 364 -7.53 -22.32 -8.28
N LEU A 365 -8.83 -22.51 -8.06
CA LEU A 365 -9.49 -22.19 -6.80
C LEU A 365 -8.87 -22.99 -5.65
N LEU A 366 -8.64 -24.29 -5.84
CA LEU A 366 -8.00 -25.12 -4.81
C LEU A 366 -6.55 -24.69 -4.54
N ALA A 367 -5.76 -24.41 -5.59
CA ALA A 367 -4.40 -23.92 -5.44
C ALA A 367 -4.35 -22.59 -4.66
N LEU A 368 -5.30 -21.69 -4.94
CA LEU A 368 -5.41 -20.40 -4.25
C LEU A 368 -5.75 -20.54 -2.78
N LEU A 369 -6.73 -21.40 -2.48
CA LEU A 369 -7.12 -21.68 -1.10
C LEU A 369 -5.98 -22.34 -0.32
N GLN A 370 -5.23 -23.25 -0.97
CA GLN A 370 -4.07 -23.90 -0.36
C GLN A 370 -2.92 -22.89 -0.11
N GLN A 371 -2.63 -22.01 -1.07
CA GLN A 371 -1.63 -20.96 -0.90
C GLN A 371 -2.00 -20.01 0.24
N ARG A 372 -3.28 -19.60 0.34
CA ARG A 372 -3.74 -18.76 1.45
C ARG A 372 -3.53 -19.44 2.80
N GLN A 373 -3.78 -20.75 2.90
CA GLN A 373 -3.53 -21.49 4.14
C GLN A 373 -2.05 -21.47 4.53
N GLN A 374 -1.13 -21.40 3.58
CA GLN A 374 0.31 -21.27 3.83
C GLN A 374 0.71 -19.84 4.23
N LEU A 375 0.08 -18.82 3.62
CA LEU A 375 0.46 -17.41 3.76
C LEU A 375 -0.42 -16.60 4.73
N GLN A 376 -1.02 -17.25 5.75
CA GLN A 376 -2.15 -16.82 6.61
C GLN A 376 -2.30 -15.32 6.99
N HIS A 377 -1.27 -14.49 6.86
CA HIS A 377 -1.27 -13.07 7.21
C HIS A 377 -1.04 -12.07 6.07
N GLN A 378 -0.53 -12.50 4.90
CA GLN A 378 -0.13 -11.56 3.84
C GLN A 378 -1.19 -11.31 2.76
N TYR A 379 -2.10 -12.27 2.53
CA TYR A 379 -3.16 -12.12 1.53
C TYR A 379 -4.45 -11.59 2.17
N LYS A 380 -4.66 -10.27 2.11
CA LYS A 380 -5.97 -9.65 2.35
C LYS A 380 -6.69 -9.47 1.01
N GLY A 381 -7.94 -9.91 0.88
CA GLY A 381 -8.77 -9.64 -0.31
C GLY A 381 -8.69 -10.70 -1.42
N LEU A 382 -8.67 -11.99 -1.08
CA LEU A 382 -8.79 -13.07 -2.08
C LEU A 382 -10.22 -13.16 -2.64
N LEU A 383 -11.25 -12.83 -1.83
CA LEU A 383 -12.67 -12.95 -2.20
C LEU A 383 -13.04 -12.25 -3.52
N PRO A 384 -12.69 -10.97 -3.76
CA PRO A 384 -12.96 -10.32 -5.05
C PRO A 384 -12.35 -11.07 -6.24
N LYS A 385 -11.18 -11.68 -6.06
CA LYS A 385 -10.48 -12.44 -7.11
C LYS A 385 -11.17 -13.77 -7.39
N LEU A 386 -11.59 -14.48 -6.33
CA LEU A 386 -12.44 -15.66 -6.46
C LEU A 386 -13.74 -15.30 -7.21
N ALA A 387 -14.32 -14.13 -6.95
CA ALA A 387 -15.54 -13.68 -7.65
C ALA A 387 -15.36 -13.61 -9.17
N VAL A 388 -14.19 -13.20 -9.67
CA VAL A 388 -13.90 -13.14 -11.11
C VAL A 388 -13.96 -14.55 -11.73
N LEU A 389 -13.36 -15.54 -11.07
CA LEU A 389 -13.42 -16.94 -11.51
C LEU A 389 -14.83 -17.50 -11.48
N LEU A 390 -15.58 -17.17 -10.44
CA LEU A 390 -16.94 -17.65 -10.25
C LEU A 390 -17.92 -17.03 -11.24
N LYS A 391 -17.57 -15.92 -11.91
CA LYS A 391 -18.35 -15.34 -13.01
C LYS A 391 -18.15 -16.07 -14.35
N ALA A 392 -17.15 -16.94 -14.47
CA ALA A 392 -16.94 -17.69 -15.70
C ALA A 392 -18.09 -18.69 -15.91
N PRO A 393 -18.61 -18.89 -17.14
CA PRO A 393 -19.72 -19.82 -17.40
C PRO A 393 -19.43 -21.27 -16.97
N ALA A 394 -18.16 -21.68 -17.01
CA ALA A 394 -17.74 -23.01 -16.57
C ALA A 394 -17.81 -23.20 -15.04
N ALA A 395 -17.95 -22.12 -14.26
CA ALA A 395 -18.11 -22.18 -12.80
C ALA A 395 -19.42 -22.90 -12.38
N GLU A 396 -20.38 -23.05 -13.29
CA GLU A 396 -21.60 -23.83 -13.04
C GLU A 396 -21.34 -25.34 -12.84
N GLN A 397 -20.16 -25.82 -13.28
CA GLN A 397 -19.77 -27.23 -13.26
C GLN A 397 -18.64 -27.53 -12.25
N LEU A 398 -18.36 -26.61 -11.32
CA LEU A 398 -17.34 -26.82 -10.30
C LEU A 398 -17.66 -28.04 -9.44
N SER A 399 -16.60 -28.73 -9.01
CA SER A 399 -16.76 -29.86 -8.10
C SER A 399 -17.33 -29.41 -6.75
N ALA A 400 -18.11 -30.29 -6.11
CA ALA A 400 -18.66 -30.02 -4.77
C ALA A 400 -17.55 -29.73 -3.75
N GLU A 401 -16.38 -30.36 -3.90
CA GLU A 401 -15.22 -30.15 -3.02
C GLU A 401 -14.68 -28.73 -3.12
N THR A 402 -14.41 -28.24 -4.35
CA THR A 402 -13.94 -26.87 -4.58
C THR A 402 -14.93 -25.85 -4.04
N VAL A 403 -16.21 -26.02 -4.36
CA VAL A 403 -17.27 -25.10 -3.93
C VAL A 403 -17.38 -25.07 -2.41
N THR A 404 -17.30 -26.23 -1.75
CA THR A 404 -17.28 -26.33 -0.28
C THR A 404 -16.08 -25.58 0.30
N ALA A 405 -14.89 -25.73 -0.29
CA ALA A 405 -13.68 -25.06 0.15
C ALA A 405 -13.76 -23.53 -0.02
N VAL A 406 -14.29 -23.06 -1.15
CA VAL A 406 -14.52 -21.63 -1.43
C VAL A 406 -15.52 -21.03 -0.44
N LEU A 407 -16.64 -21.72 -0.19
CA LEU A 407 -17.63 -21.25 0.79
C LEU A 407 -17.07 -21.25 2.21
N LYS A 408 -16.34 -22.30 2.63
CA LYS A 408 -15.65 -22.32 3.94
C LYS A 408 -14.69 -21.15 4.08
N TYR A 409 -13.92 -20.86 3.03
CA TYR A 409 -13.04 -19.71 3.02
C TYR A 409 -13.82 -18.40 3.16
N ALA A 410 -14.89 -18.22 2.37
CA ALA A 410 -15.72 -17.02 2.39
C ALA A 410 -16.37 -16.76 3.76
N VAL A 411 -16.80 -17.81 4.47
CA VAL A 411 -17.40 -17.66 5.82
C VAL A 411 -16.36 -17.44 6.92
N GLN A 412 -15.15 -17.99 6.75
CA GLN A 412 -14.04 -17.89 7.70
C GLN A 412 -13.16 -16.65 7.53
N GLU A 413 -13.24 -15.95 6.40
CA GLU A 413 -12.55 -14.68 6.21
C GLU A 413 -13.14 -13.69 7.21
N LYS A 414 -12.54 -13.66 8.41
CA LYS A 414 -12.82 -12.65 9.43
C LYS A 414 -12.62 -11.32 8.73
N GLN A 415 -13.72 -10.59 8.53
CA GLN A 415 -13.60 -9.20 8.19
C GLN A 415 -12.77 -8.59 9.30
N SER A 416 -11.53 -8.22 8.94
CA SER A 416 -10.62 -7.60 9.88
C SER A 416 -11.33 -6.34 10.31
N GLN A 417 -11.86 -6.38 11.54
CA GLN A 417 -12.63 -5.32 12.15
C GLN A 417 -11.80 -4.05 12.03
N TYR A 418 -12.15 -3.19 11.08
CA TYR A 418 -11.87 -1.76 11.22
C TYR A 418 -12.67 -1.36 12.45
N SER A 419 -12.00 -1.36 13.61
CA SER A 419 -12.59 -1.34 14.95
C SER A 419 -13.23 0.00 15.35
N GLY A 420 -13.74 0.78 14.38
CA GLY A 420 -14.19 2.15 14.59
C GLY A 420 -15.69 2.38 14.43
N CYS A 421 -16.41 1.51 13.73
CA CYS A 421 -17.86 1.64 13.60
C CYS A 421 -18.49 0.26 13.70
N ALA A 422 -19.43 0.10 14.63
CA ALA A 422 -20.35 -1.03 14.70
C ALA A 422 -21.36 -1.02 13.52
N GLY A 423 -20.88 -0.71 12.31
CA GLY A 423 -21.62 -0.90 11.06
C GLY A 423 -21.26 -2.25 10.51
N GLN A 424 -22.15 -3.22 10.73
CA GLN A 424 -22.12 -4.57 10.19
C GLN A 424 -21.84 -4.55 8.68
N PHE A 425 -20.60 -4.81 8.27
CA PHE A 425 -20.38 -5.43 6.97
C PHE A 425 -20.69 -6.92 7.16
N ALA A 426 -21.97 -7.26 7.12
CA ALA A 426 -22.41 -8.63 7.18
C ALA A 426 -21.88 -9.41 5.95
N PHE A 427 -22.00 -10.73 5.99
CA PHE A 427 -21.94 -11.64 4.84
C PHE A 427 -23.02 -11.26 3.81
N GLN A 428 -22.90 -10.09 3.19
CA GLN A 428 -23.85 -9.44 2.29
C GLN A 428 -23.15 -8.80 1.07
N SER A 429 -21.86 -9.08 0.85
CA SER A 429 -21.18 -8.57 -0.34
C SER A 429 -21.81 -9.17 -1.60
N GLU A 430 -21.86 -8.41 -2.70
CA GLU A 430 -22.35 -8.88 -4.00
C GLU A 430 -21.67 -10.20 -4.42
N VAL A 431 -20.39 -10.37 -4.04
CA VAL A 431 -19.62 -11.59 -4.28
C VAL A 431 -20.25 -12.80 -3.61
N GLN A 432 -20.70 -12.68 -2.36
CA GLN A 432 -21.32 -13.80 -1.63
C GLN A 432 -22.67 -14.19 -2.23
N GLN A 433 -23.50 -13.22 -2.61
CA GLN A 433 -24.76 -13.51 -3.31
C GLN A 433 -24.49 -14.18 -4.67
N GLN A 434 -23.46 -13.74 -5.39
CA GLN A 434 -23.03 -14.38 -6.64
C GLN A 434 -22.56 -15.81 -6.40
N VAL A 435 -21.79 -16.08 -5.34
CA VAL A 435 -21.37 -17.44 -4.98
C VAL A 435 -22.59 -18.30 -4.66
N LEU A 436 -23.49 -17.84 -3.78
CA LEU A 436 -24.69 -18.60 -3.41
C LEU A 436 -25.65 -18.84 -4.59
N ALA A 437 -25.63 -17.96 -5.61
CA ALA A 437 -26.43 -18.11 -6.81
C ALA A 437 -25.87 -19.15 -7.81
N LEU A 438 -24.65 -19.65 -7.62
CA LEU A 438 -24.05 -20.62 -8.55
C LEU A 438 -24.81 -21.95 -8.55
N PRO A 439 -25.12 -22.52 -9.74
CA PRO A 439 -25.75 -23.84 -9.83
C PRO A 439 -24.99 -24.94 -9.09
N ALA A 440 -23.65 -24.90 -9.08
CA ALA A 440 -22.82 -25.85 -8.36
C ALA A 440 -23.02 -25.76 -6.83
N VAL A 441 -23.24 -24.56 -6.29
CA VAL A 441 -23.56 -24.33 -4.86
C VAL A 441 -24.96 -24.85 -4.52
N GLN A 442 -25.92 -24.62 -5.40
CA GLN A 442 -27.30 -25.09 -5.25
C GLN A 442 -27.44 -26.63 -5.28
N ARG A 443 -26.43 -27.32 -5.83
CA ARG A 443 -26.35 -28.80 -5.91
C ARG A 443 -25.44 -29.43 -4.85
N LEU A 444 -24.97 -28.67 -3.87
CA LEU A 444 -24.11 -29.22 -2.83
C LEU A 444 -24.82 -30.32 -2.03
N PRO A 445 -24.13 -31.41 -1.68
CA PRO A 445 -24.68 -32.43 -0.80
C PRO A 445 -24.87 -31.88 0.63
N VAL A 446 -25.80 -32.47 1.38
CA VAL A 446 -26.13 -32.07 2.76
C VAL A 446 -24.90 -32.04 3.68
N ASP A 447 -24.00 -33.02 3.56
CA ASP A 447 -22.78 -33.08 4.37
C ASP A 447 -21.83 -31.91 4.09
N ALA A 448 -21.73 -31.48 2.83
CA ALA A 448 -20.91 -30.32 2.44
C ALA A 448 -21.49 -29.03 3.03
N VAL A 449 -22.81 -28.82 2.90
CA VAL A 449 -23.49 -27.65 3.47
C VAL A 449 -23.38 -27.63 5.00
N THR A 450 -23.54 -28.79 5.65
CA THR A 450 -23.31 -28.95 7.10
C THR A 450 -21.89 -28.50 7.47
N SER A 451 -20.90 -28.90 6.67
CA SER A 451 -19.50 -28.55 6.90
C SER A 451 -19.22 -27.05 6.70
N VAL A 452 -19.88 -26.40 5.73
CA VAL A 452 -19.78 -24.94 5.53
C VAL A 452 -20.45 -24.20 6.68
N LEU A 453 -21.67 -24.59 7.08
CA LEU A 453 -22.37 -24.00 8.21
C LEU A 453 -21.57 -24.15 9.51
N ALA A 454 -20.96 -25.31 9.73
CA ALA A 454 -20.07 -25.51 10.87
C ALA A 454 -18.87 -24.55 10.87
N ALA A 455 -18.29 -24.26 9.70
CA ALA A 455 -17.22 -23.29 9.57
C ALA A 455 -17.72 -21.85 9.80
N ALA A 456 -18.94 -21.52 9.35
CA ALA A 456 -19.56 -20.21 9.59
C ALA A 456 -19.87 -19.98 11.06
N VAL A 457 -20.41 -21.01 11.74
CA VAL A 457 -20.66 -21.02 13.19
C VAL A 457 -19.34 -20.83 13.95
N ALA A 458 -18.30 -21.61 13.62
CA ALA A 458 -16.99 -21.48 14.27
C ALA A 458 -16.34 -20.10 14.03
N ALA A 459 -16.68 -19.42 12.93
CA ALA A 459 -16.21 -18.07 12.62
C ALA A 459 -17.06 -16.96 13.26
N GLY A 460 -18.20 -17.28 13.87
CA GLY A 460 -19.15 -16.28 14.39
C GLY A 460 -19.86 -15.48 13.30
N ASN A 461 -20.00 -16.03 12.10
CA ASN A 461 -20.54 -15.31 10.94
C ASN A 461 -22.05 -15.51 10.80
N GLU A 462 -22.83 -14.76 11.58
CA GLU A 462 -24.31 -14.84 11.63
C GLU A 462 -24.98 -14.70 10.27
N ALA A 463 -24.60 -13.66 9.53
CA ALA A 463 -25.17 -13.41 8.21
C ALA A 463 -24.87 -14.54 7.21
N ALA A 464 -23.74 -15.24 7.37
CA ALA A 464 -23.45 -16.43 6.56
C ALA A 464 -24.37 -17.58 6.89
N VAL A 465 -24.56 -17.86 8.18
CA VAL A 465 -25.47 -18.92 8.64
C VAL A 465 -26.89 -18.64 8.15
N SER A 466 -27.36 -17.40 8.26
CA SER A 466 -28.68 -16.97 7.78
C SER A 466 -28.82 -17.08 6.26
N SER A 467 -27.85 -16.55 5.50
CA SER A 467 -27.88 -16.57 4.03
C SER A 467 -27.79 -17.99 3.48
N ILE A 468 -26.88 -18.82 4.00
CA ILE A 468 -26.71 -20.22 3.60
C ILE A 468 -27.94 -21.04 4.00
N GLY A 469 -28.44 -20.83 5.22
CA GLY A 469 -29.62 -21.49 5.76
C GLY A 469 -30.86 -21.25 4.89
N SER A 470 -31.11 -20.00 4.51
CA SER A 470 -32.27 -19.61 3.70
C SER A 470 -32.12 -19.90 2.21
N SER A 471 -30.91 -19.82 1.65
CA SER A 471 -30.68 -19.86 0.20
C SER A 471 -30.35 -21.24 -0.36
N LEU A 472 -29.85 -22.18 0.45
CA LEU A 472 -29.43 -23.51 -0.04
C LEU A 472 -30.47 -24.60 0.25
N PRO A 473 -30.96 -25.33 -0.79
CA PRO A 473 -31.91 -26.42 -0.60
C PRO A 473 -31.40 -27.51 0.36
N ALA A 474 -30.10 -27.81 0.31
CA ALA A 474 -29.49 -28.81 1.18
C ALA A 474 -29.42 -28.36 2.66
N ALA A 475 -29.44 -27.05 2.96
CA ALA A 475 -29.56 -26.56 4.33
C ALA A 475 -30.97 -26.85 4.92
N GLN A 476 -32.00 -26.85 4.07
CA GLN A 476 -33.38 -27.18 4.44
C GLN A 476 -33.58 -28.70 4.66
N GLN A 477 -32.60 -29.51 4.25
CA GLN A 477 -32.59 -30.97 4.36
C GLN A 477 -31.61 -31.50 5.41
N LEU A 478 -31.06 -30.62 6.26
CA LEU A 478 -30.15 -31.03 7.33
C LEU A 478 -30.86 -31.99 8.29
N SER A 479 -30.16 -33.04 8.70
CA SER A 479 -30.69 -33.95 9.71
C SER A 479 -30.82 -33.26 11.07
N ARG A 480 -31.76 -33.72 11.90
CA ARG A 480 -31.91 -33.29 13.30
C ARG A 480 -30.57 -33.29 14.05
N GLN A 481 -29.76 -34.34 13.88
CA GLN A 481 -28.45 -34.45 14.52
C GLN A 481 -27.45 -33.39 14.02
N ALA A 482 -27.45 -33.06 12.72
CA ALA A 482 -26.58 -32.03 12.17
C ALA A 482 -26.93 -30.65 12.73
N ILE A 483 -28.22 -30.31 12.79
CA ILE A 483 -28.68 -29.04 13.38
C ILE A 483 -28.35 -28.98 14.87
N ALA A 484 -28.62 -30.06 15.62
CA ALA A 484 -28.26 -30.12 17.05
C ALA A 484 -26.76 -29.90 17.29
N CYS A 485 -25.90 -30.48 16.44
CA CYS A 485 -24.45 -30.28 16.49
C CYS A 485 -24.05 -28.83 16.17
N LEU A 486 -24.69 -28.20 15.18
CA LEU A 486 -24.44 -26.79 14.85
C LEU A 486 -24.89 -25.84 15.97
N ILE A 487 -26.06 -26.08 16.54
CA ILE A 487 -26.60 -25.33 17.70
C ILE A 487 -25.67 -25.46 18.91
N SER A 488 -25.28 -26.70 19.25
CA SER A 488 -24.35 -26.98 20.35
C SER A 488 -23.03 -26.23 20.17
N ARG A 489 -22.46 -26.21 18.95
CA ARG A 489 -21.24 -25.45 18.64
C ARG A 489 -21.43 -23.94 18.71
N ALA A 490 -22.56 -23.41 18.25
CA ALA A 490 -22.86 -21.99 18.33
C ALA A 490 -22.92 -21.53 19.79
N LEU A 491 -23.54 -22.34 20.64
CA LEU A 491 -23.69 -22.08 22.06
C LEU A 491 -22.36 -22.20 22.82
N GLN A 492 -21.56 -23.23 22.54
CA GLN A 492 -20.18 -23.36 23.06
C GLN A 492 -19.29 -22.17 22.69
N ALA A 493 -19.53 -21.54 21.54
CA ALA A 493 -18.81 -20.35 21.10
C ALA A 493 -19.44 -19.01 21.57
N GLY A 494 -20.57 -19.06 22.29
CA GLY A 494 -21.29 -17.88 22.76
C GLY A 494 -22.04 -17.11 21.66
N TYR A 495 -22.29 -17.71 20.50
CA TYR A 495 -22.94 -17.07 19.34
C TYR A 495 -24.45 -17.32 19.33
N PHE A 496 -25.19 -16.61 20.17
CA PHE A 496 -26.64 -16.80 20.30
C PHE A 496 -27.45 -16.44 19.08
N ASN A 497 -27.13 -15.33 18.41
CA ASN A 497 -27.88 -14.96 17.22
C ASN A 497 -27.77 -16.06 16.14
N ILE A 498 -26.59 -16.70 16.05
CA ILE A 498 -26.39 -17.86 15.19
C ILE A 498 -27.28 -19.03 15.62
N MET A 499 -27.39 -19.29 16.93
CA MET A 499 -28.30 -20.31 17.45
C MET A 499 -29.76 -20.01 17.06
N MET A 500 -30.22 -18.76 17.24
CA MET A 500 -31.58 -18.35 16.86
C MET A 500 -31.84 -18.56 15.36
N VAL A 501 -30.90 -18.14 14.51
CA VAL A 501 -30.99 -18.36 13.06
C VAL A 501 -31.02 -19.85 12.71
N LEU A 502 -30.24 -20.69 13.41
CA LEU A 502 -30.29 -22.14 13.22
C LEU A 502 -31.63 -22.75 13.65
N GLN A 503 -32.31 -22.16 14.63
CA GLN A 503 -33.65 -22.58 15.07
C GLN A 503 -34.76 -22.24 14.06
N GLU A 504 -34.53 -21.29 13.15
CA GLU A 504 -35.47 -20.96 12.08
C GLU A 504 -35.47 -21.99 10.94
N LEU A 505 -34.50 -22.91 10.91
CA LEU A 505 -34.46 -23.99 9.92
C LEU A 505 -35.61 -24.98 10.18
N PRO A 506 -36.29 -25.52 9.14
CA PRO A 506 -37.50 -26.33 9.33
C PRO A 506 -37.32 -27.53 10.25
N GLN A 507 -36.16 -28.18 10.14
CA GLN A 507 -35.80 -29.38 10.90
C GLN A 507 -35.36 -29.06 12.34
N ALA A 508 -35.18 -27.79 12.69
CA ALA A 508 -34.85 -27.38 14.05
C ALA A 508 -36.04 -27.48 15.00
N SER A 509 -37.28 -27.46 14.48
CA SER A 509 -38.49 -27.68 15.28
C SER A 509 -38.56 -29.07 15.94
N GLU A 510 -37.81 -30.04 15.40
CA GLU A 510 -37.67 -31.38 15.97
C GLU A 510 -36.46 -31.52 16.90
N VAL A 511 -35.59 -30.52 16.96
CA VAL A 511 -34.40 -30.50 17.81
C VAL A 511 -34.80 -30.07 19.22
N THR A 512 -34.67 -30.99 20.16
CA THR A 512 -34.91 -30.78 21.58
C THR A 512 -33.64 -30.29 22.28
N ALA A 513 -33.78 -29.67 23.46
CA ALA A 513 -32.65 -29.25 24.28
C ALA A 513 -31.70 -30.43 24.63
N GLU A 514 -32.26 -31.64 24.77
CA GLU A 514 -31.50 -32.87 25.01
C GLU A 514 -30.56 -33.20 23.84
N ASP A 515 -31.01 -33.02 22.59
CA ASP A 515 -30.19 -33.36 21.41
C ASP A 515 -28.93 -32.48 21.29
N CYS A 516 -29.00 -31.26 21.81
CA CYS A 516 -27.92 -30.28 21.75
C CYS A 516 -26.92 -30.44 22.92
N ASN A 517 -27.13 -31.40 23.82
CA ASN A 517 -26.44 -31.54 25.11
C ASN A 517 -26.49 -30.25 25.95
N LEU A 518 -27.58 -29.47 25.84
CA LEU A 518 -27.70 -28.16 26.51
C LEU A 518 -28.10 -28.24 27.98
N LEU A 519 -28.42 -29.43 28.46
CA LEU A 519 -28.76 -29.65 29.86
C LEU A 519 -27.52 -29.79 30.76
N ASP A 520 -26.31 -29.60 30.22
CA ASP A 520 -25.12 -29.47 31.04
C ASP A 520 -25.03 -28.04 31.59
N GLY A 521 -25.13 -27.90 32.91
CA GLY A 521 -25.09 -26.63 33.61
C GLY A 521 -23.87 -25.76 33.27
N VAL A 522 -22.74 -26.39 32.91
CA VAL A 522 -21.52 -25.69 32.50
C VAL A 522 -21.73 -24.90 31.19
N HIS A 523 -22.40 -25.50 30.21
CA HIS A 523 -22.63 -24.85 28.93
C HIS A 523 -23.62 -23.69 29.06
N VAL A 524 -24.68 -23.88 29.85
CA VAL A 524 -25.65 -22.83 30.18
C VAL A 524 -24.99 -21.66 30.91
N LEU A 525 -24.03 -21.94 31.80
CA LEU A 525 -23.26 -20.92 32.50
C LEU A 525 -22.45 -20.04 31.53
N GLU A 526 -21.64 -20.67 30.66
CA GLU A 526 -20.82 -19.95 29.67
C GLU A 526 -21.69 -19.14 28.69
N MET A 527 -22.80 -19.74 28.30
CA MET A 527 -23.85 -19.16 27.49
C MET A 527 -24.42 -17.88 28.15
N LEU A 528 -24.91 -17.94 29.39
CA LEU A 528 -25.42 -16.77 30.12
C LEU A 528 -24.33 -15.71 30.37
N HIS A 529 -23.09 -16.12 30.65
CA HIS A 529 -21.98 -15.19 30.85
C HIS A 529 -21.68 -14.39 29.59
N SER A 530 -21.75 -15.04 28.43
CA SER A 530 -21.56 -14.41 27.12
C SER A 530 -22.64 -13.39 26.81
N LEU A 531 -23.91 -13.69 27.14
CA LEU A 531 -25.02 -12.75 26.97
C LEU A 531 -24.89 -11.53 27.88
N ILE A 532 -24.53 -11.75 29.15
CA ILE A 532 -24.29 -10.68 30.11
C ILE A 532 -23.20 -9.74 29.59
N LYS A 533 -22.10 -10.30 29.08
CA LYS A 533 -21.02 -9.50 28.51
C LYS A 533 -21.43 -8.74 27.25
N ALA A 534 -22.37 -9.28 26.47
CA ALA A 534 -22.92 -8.64 25.29
C ALA A 534 -23.99 -7.58 25.61
N GLY A 535 -24.53 -7.55 26.83
CA GLY A 535 -25.62 -6.64 27.22
C GLY A 535 -26.99 -7.03 26.65
N ASP A 536 -27.17 -8.27 26.19
CA ASP A 536 -28.39 -8.66 25.48
C ASP A 536 -29.50 -9.12 26.43
N SER A 537 -30.24 -8.13 26.96
CA SER A 537 -31.22 -8.35 28.03
C SER A 537 -32.38 -9.27 27.64
N GLU A 538 -32.87 -9.20 26.39
CA GLU A 538 -33.98 -10.06 25.93
C GLU A 538 -33.55 -11.52 25.86
N HIS A 539 -32.34 -11.79 25.36
CA HIS A 539 -31.80 -13.14 25.30
C HIS A 539 -31.44 -13.69 26.68
N ILE A 540 -31.01 -12.84 27.63
CA ILE A 540 -30.81 -13.26 29.03
C ILE A 540 -32.14 -13.74 29.62
N ILE A 541 -33.22 -12.98 29.43
CA ILE A 541 -34.56 -13.33 29.92
C ILE A 541 -35.02 -14.66 29.31
N ALA A 542 -34.92 -14.81 27.99
CA ALA A 542 -35.31 -16.04 27.31
C ALA A 542 -34.47 -17.25 27.78
N ALA A 543 -33.16 -17.09 27.93
CA ALA A 543 -32.26 -18.12 28.42
C ALA A 543 -32.61 -18.55 29.85
N CYS A 544 -32.86 -17.59 30.77
CA CYS A 544 -33.27 -17.91 32.14
C CYS A 544 -34.63 -18.63 32.19
N GLY A 545 -35.55 -18.27 31.30
CA GLY A 545 -36.83 -18.96 31.13
C GLY A 545 -36.64 -20.43 30.77
N GLY A 546 -35.78 -20.73 29.79
CA GLY A 546 -35.45 -22.11 29.41
C GLY A 546 -34.75 -22.91 30.51
N VAL A 547 -33.83 -22.28 31.25
CA VAL A 547 -33.16 -22.91 32.41
C VAL A 547 -34.17 -23.30 33.48
N THR A 548 -35.13 -22.42 33.76
CA THR A 548 -36.17 -22.63 34.76
C THR A 548 -37.19 -23.68 34.32
N GLU A 549 -37.60 -23.66 33.04
CA GLU A 549 -38.56 -24.63 32.48
C GLU A 549 -38.00 -26.06 32.48
N HIS A 550 -36.67 -26.21 32.36
CA HIS A 550 -36.01 -27.51 32.26
C HIS A 550 -35.26 -27.92 33.54
N ASP A 551 -35.38 -27.14 34.62
CA ASP A 551 -34.73 -27.37 35.93
C ASP A 551 -33.22 -27.65 35.79
N VAL A 552 -32.53 -26.89 34.93
CA VAL A 552 -31.10 -27.05 34.70
C VAL A 552 -30.32 -26.43 35.86
N SER A 553 -29.59 -27.25 36.61
CA SER A 553 -28.71 -26.76 37.67
C SER A 553 -27.37 -26.28 37.10
N ILE A 554 -27.04 -25.02 37.38
CA ILE A 554 -25.79 -24.33 37.02
C ILE A 554 -24.79 -24.37 38.20
N GLY A 555 -25.27 -24.70 39.40
CA GLY A 555 -24.50 -24.68 40.64
C GLY A 555 -24.45 -23.28 41.26
N SER A 556 -24.42 -23.22 42.59
CA SER A 556 -24.41 -21.98 43.37
C SER A 556 -23.27 -21.04 43.00
N ASP A 557 -22.06 -21.59 42.81
CA ASP A 557 -20.86 -20.81 42.51
C ASP A 557 -20.93 -20.18 41.11
N GLY A 558 -21.46 -20.93 40.14
CA GLY A 558 -21.67 -20.44 38.77
C GLY A 558 -22.70 -19.31 38.75
N VAL A 559 -23.81 -19.48 39.46
CA VAL A 559 -24.84 -18.44 39.57
C VAL A 559 -24.34 -17.20 40.31
N GLN A 560 -23.56 -17.36 41.38
CA GLN A 560 -22.93 -16.23 42.06
C GLN A 560 -22.05 -15.41 41.11
N GLN A 561 -21.22 -16.08 40.28
CA GLN A 561 -20.41 -15.40 39.27
C GLN A 561 -21.27 -14.67 38.23
N LEU A 562 -22.34 -15.31 37.72
CA LEU A 562 -23.28 -14.69 36.80
C LEU A 562 -23.92 -13.43 37.39
N LEU A 563 -24.41 -13.51 38.63
CA LEU A 563 -25.03 -12.38 39.32
C LEU A 563 -24.02 -11.24 39.51
N HIS A 564 -22.79 -11.54 39.93
CA HIS A 564 -21.75 -10.53 40.07
C HIS A 564 -21.49 -9.79 38.75
N HIS A 565 -21.37 -10.53 37.64
CA HIS A 565 -21.18 -9.96 36.30
C HIS A 565 -22.42 -9.20 35.80
N ALA A 566 -23.62 -9.73 35.98
CA ALA A 566 -24.85 -9.08 35.54
C ALA A 566 -25.08 -7.75 36.27
N LEU A 567 -24.88 -7.73 37.58
CA LEU A 567 -24.97 -6.51 38.38
C LEU A 567 -23.90 -5.49 37.99
N PHE A 568 -22.74 -5.92 37.49
CA PHE A 568 -21.72 -5.03 36.96
C PHE A 568 -22.16 -4.34 35.67
N HIS A 569 -22.71 -5.11 34.74
CA HIS A 569 -23.18 -4.59 33.46
C HIS A 569 -24.49 -3.80 33.57
N MET A 570 -25.33 -4.08 34.57
CA MET A 570 -26.53 -3.29 34.85
C MET A 570 -26.18 -1.83 35.21
N ASP A 571 -25.11 -1.59 35.96
CA ASP A 571 -24.66 -0.24 36.32
C ASP A 571 -24.12 0.55 35.12
N ALA A 572 -23.60 -0.16 34.11
CA ALA A 572 -23.18 0.42 32.84
C ALA A 572 -24.38 0.73 31.91
N ALA A 573 -25.60 0.39 32.32
CA ALA A 573 -26.83 0.38 31.50
C ALA A 573 -26.77 -0.58 30.30
N ASP A 574 -25.89 -1.58 30.35
CA ASP A 574 -25.79 -2.62 29.33
C ASP A 574 -26.88 -3.69 29.52
N ILE A 575 -27.33 -3.93 30.76
CA ILE A 575 -28.36 -4.94 31.08
C ILE A 575 -29.53 -4.30 31.82
N THR A 576 -30.76 -4.70 31.49
CA THR A 576 -31.97 -4.23 32.17
C THR A 576 -32.14 -4.87 33.55
N ALA A 577 -32.81 -4.15 34.46
CA ALA A 577 -33.16 -4.68 35.77
C ALA A 577 -34.05 -5.94 35.68
N THR A 578 -34.87 -6.06 34.62
CA THR A 578 -35.70 -7.25 34.38
C THR A 578 -34.87 -8.49 34.07
N ALA A 579 -33.81 -8.36 33.26
CA ALA A 579 -32.90 -9.46 32.97
C ALA A 579 -32.12 -9.90 34.22
N ALA A 580 -31.63 -8.95 35.01
CA ALA A 580 -30.99 -9.25 36.31
C ALA A 580 -31.96 -9.92 37.29
N GLN A 581 -33.23 -9.51 37.30
CA GLN A 581 -34.27 -10.14 38.13
C GLN A 581 -34.55 -11.59 37.71
N GLN A 582 -34.55 -11.91 36.42
CA GLN A 582 -34.72 -13.29 35.95
C GLN A 582 -33.56 -14.19 36.38
N LEU A 583 -32.31 -13.70 36.36
CA LEU A 583 -31.16 -14.44 36.88
C LEU A 583 -31.31 -14.77 38.38
N LEU A 584 -31.88 -13.84 39.15
CA LEU A 584 -32.16 -14.05 40.58
C LEU A 584 -33.28 -15.06 40.83
N GLN A 585 -34.17 -15.30 39.86
CA GLN A 585 -35.27 -16.26 39.98
C GLN A 585 -34.84 -17.71 39.74
N LEU A 586 -33.61 -17.96 39.27
CA LEU A 586 -33.07 -19.31 39.10
C LEU A 586 -33.02 -20.04 40.46
N SER A 587 -33.33 -21.34 40.46
CA SER A 587 -33.35 -22.17 41.68
C SER A 587 -32.03 -22.13 42.44
N ASP A 588 -30.91 -22.24 41.72
CA ASP A 588 -29.56 -22.12 42.28
C ASP A 588 -29.24 -20.72 42.81
N ALA A 589 -29.86 -19.66 42.27
CA ALA A 589 -29.72 -18.29 42.80
C ALA A 589 -30.40 -18.14 44.17
N GLN A 590 -31.56 -18.78 44.32
CA GLN A 590 -32.30 -18.81 45.58
C GLN A 590 -31.58 -19.63 46.66
N ALA A 591 -30.66 -20.52 46.25
CA ALA A 591 -29.83 -21.35 47.12
C ALA A 591 -28.47 -20.73 47.48
N VAL A 592 -28.15 -19.53 46.98
CA VAL A 592 -26.92 -18.80 47.31
C VAL A 592 -26.87 -18.54 48.81
N ASP A 593 -25.71 -18.77 49.43
CA ASP A 593 -25.54 -18.59 50.87
C ASP A 593 -25.47 -17.11 51.30
N ALA A 594 -25.57 -16.88 52.60
CA ALA A 594 -25.57 -15.52 53.16
C ALA A 594 -24.26 -14.77 52.92
N ALA A 595 -23.12 -15.47 52.85
CA ALA A 595 -21.82 -14.85 52.65
C ALA A 595 -21.64 -14.35 51.21
N ALA A 596 -22.11 -15.12 50.23
CA ALA A 596 -22.15 -14.73 48.83
C ALA A 596 -23.14 -13.57 48.59
N VAL A 597 -24.31 -13.56 49.24
CA VAL A 597 -25.23 -12.42 49.20
C VAL A 597 -24.60 -11.16 49.81
N GLU A 598 -23.89 -11.30 50.92
CA GLU A 598 -23.13 -10.19 51.52
C GLU A 598 -22.09 -9.62 50.54
N GLU A 599 -21.31 -10.49 49.88
CA GLU A 599 -20.31 -10.06 48.89
C GLU A 599 -20.96 -9.33 47.71
N LEU A 600 -22.07 -9.85 47.18
CA LEU A 600 -22.83 -9.20 46.10
C LEU A 600 -23.36 -7.82 46.53
N LEU A 601 -23.93 -7.72 47.73
CA LEU A 601 -24.38 -6.43 48.29
C LEU A 601 -23.21 -5.46 48.48
N ALA A 602 -22.08 -5.94 49.01
CA ALA A 602 -20.88 -5.12 49.19
C ALA A 602 -20.37 -4.58 47.85
N ALA A 603 -20.36 -5.41 46.79
CA ALA A 603 -20.00 -5.00 45.44
C ALA A 603 -20.99 -3.94 44.88
N CYS A 604 -22.30 -4.13 45.05
CA CYS A 604 -23.32 -3.14 44.64
C CYS A 604 -23.17 -1.81 45.40
N VAL A 605 -22.92 -1.85 46.71
CA VAL A 605 -22.69 -0.63 47.53
C VAL A 605 -21.39 0.06 47.12
N ALA A 606 -20.32 -0.69 46.87
CA ALA A 606 -19.05 -0.14 46.41
C ALA A 606 -19.16 0.55 45.04
N ARG A 607 -20.09 0.09 44.18
CA ARG A 607 -20.42 0.75 42.91
C ARG A 607 -21.43 1.89 43.05
N GLY A 608 -22.25 1.88 44.09
CA GLY A 608 -23.35 2.83 44.29
C GLY A 608 -24.63 2.45 43.54
N SER A 609 -24.83 1.16 43.29
CA SER A 609 -25.97 0.62 42.55
C SER A 609 -27.20 0.44 43.44
N ALA A 610 -28.12 1.40 43.43
CA ALA A 610 -29.38 1.28 44.17
C ALA A 610 -30.24 0.11 43.65
N ALA A 611 -30.35 -0.03 42.33
CA ALA A 611 -31.07 -1.14 41.70
C ALA A 611 -30.43 -2.50 42.02
N GLY A 612 -29.10 -2.59 42.02
CA GLY A 612 -28.39 -3.82 42.38
C GLY A 612 -28.63 -4.23 43.82
N VAL A 613 -28.58 -3.28 44.75
CA VAL A 613 -28.93 -3.53 46.16
C VAL A 613 -30.39 -3.98 46.30
N GLN A 614 -31.33 -3.32 45.61
CA GLN A 614 -32.75 -3.69 45.63
C GLN A 614 -33.00 -5.11 45.11
N LEU A 615 -32.28 -5.53 44.07
CA LEU A 615 -32.44 -6.85 43.47
C LEU A 615 -31.82 -7.93 44.36
N VAL A 616 -30.59 -7.72 44.84
CA VAL A 616 -29.90 -8.69 45.71
C VAL A 616 -30.59 -8.82 47.07
N SER A 617 -31.20 -7.75 47.60
CA SER A 617 -31.94 -7.80 48.87
C SER A 617 -33.21 -8.66 48.81
N GLN A 618 -33.68 -9.03 47.61
CA GLN A 618 -34.81 -9.94 47.43
C GLN A 618 -34.41 -11.42 47.59
N LEU A 619 -33.12 -11.73 47.63
CA LEU A 619 -32.66 -13.11 47.84
C LEU A 619 -32.99 -13.60 49.25
N PRO A 620 -33.42 -14.86 49.43
CA PRO A 620 -33.79 -15.40 50.75
C PRO A 620 -32.66 -15.30 51.79
N ALA A 621 -31.42 -15.49 51.35
CA ALA A 621 -30.24 -15.41 52.22
C ALA A 621 -29.92 -13.97 52.68
N ALA A 622 -30.49 -12.93 52.05
CA ALA A 622 -30.34 -11.54 52.53
C ALA A 622 -30.95 -11.34 53.93
N ALA A 623 -31.95 -12.14 54.31
CA ALA A 623 -32.51 -12.12 55.66
C ALA A 623 -31.56 -12.71 56.74
N GLN A 624 -30.54 -13.45 56.30
CA GLN A 624 -29.58 -14.17 57.16
C GLN A 624 -28.27 -13.40 57.36
N ILE A 625 -28.09 -12.25 56.71
CA ILE A 625 -26.95 -11.37 56.92
C ILE A 625 -26.86 -11.02 58.42
N ASP A 626 -25.66 -11.10 58.98
CA ASP A 626 -25.47 -10.75 60.39
C ASP A 626 -25.43 -9.23 60.60
N GLN A 627 -25.59 -8.81 61.87
CA GLN A 627 -25.63 -7.40 62.23
C GLN A 627 -24.32 -6.66 61.92
N GLN A 628 -23.16 -7.34 62.01
CA GLN A 628 -21.87 -6.72 61.77
C GLN A 628 -21.69 -6.42 60.28
N SER A 629 -22.04 -7.37 59.41
CA SER A 629 -22.02 -7.17 57.96
C SER A 629 -23.01 -6.10 57.52
N ALA A 630 -24.22 -6.09 58.10
CA ALA A 630 -25.20 -5.04 57.88
C ALA A 630 -24.69 -3.64 58.26
N GLU A 631 -24.02 -3.52 59.41
CA GLU A 631 -23.36 -2.27 59.83
C GLU A 631 -22.27 -1.85 58.83
N GLN A 632 -21.44 -2.79 58.36
CA GLN A 632 -20.38 -2.51 57.39
C GLN A 632 -20.93 -2.04 56.04
N LEU A 633 -22.01 -2.66 55.55
CA LEU A 633 -22.69 -2.27 54.31
C LEU A 633 -23.24 -0.84 54.41
N LEU A 634 -23.91 -0.49 55.52
CA LEU A 634 -24.40 0.87 55.76
C LEU A 634 -23.25 1.88 55.88
N MET A 635 -22.17 1.54 56.59
CA MET A 635 -20.97 2.38 56.68
C MET A 635 -20.36 2.63 55.30
N ALA A 636 -20.30 1.62 54.43
CA ALA A 636 -19.83 1.76 53.07
C ALA A 636 -20.75 2.64 52.22
N ALA A 637 -22.06 2.48 52.34
CA ALA A 637 -23.05 3.33 51.66
C ALA A 637 -22.93 4.79 52.09
N LEU A 638 -22.86 5.05 53.40
CA LEU A 638 -22.66 6.40 53.96
C LEU A 638 -21.38 7.06 53.41
N ARG A 639 -20.28 6.31 53.25
CA ARG A 639 -19.05 6.84 52.62
C ARG A 639 -19.29 7.27 51.19
N LYS A 640 -20.10 6.52 50.43
CA LYS A 640 -20.44 6.85 49.04
C LYS A 640 -21.35 8.06 48.92
N CYS A 641 -22.30 8.24 49.85
CA CYS A 641 -23.20 9.38 49.87
C CYS A 641 -22.49 10.74 50.00
N ARG A 642 -21.24 10.76 50.48
CA ARG A 642 -20.40 11.97 50.54
C ARG A 642 -20.23 12.66 49.18
N GLY A 643 -20.40 11.95 48.07
CA GLY A 643 -20.28 12.45 46.70
C GLY A 643 -21.52 13.11 46.08
N SER A 644 -22.67 13.16 46.78
CA SER A 644 -23.90 13.87 46.36
C SER A 644 -24.47 13.45 44.98
N SER A 645 -24.69 12.16 44.74
CA SER A 645 -25.64 11.73 43.70
C SER A 645 -27.01 11.42 44.31
N VAL A 646 -28.10 11.70 43.59
CA VAL A 646 -29.47 11.35 44.00
C VAL A 646 -29.59 9.84 44.27
N SER A 647 -28.90 9.00 43.48
CA SER A 647 -28.86 7.54 43.64
C SER A 647 -28.29 7.06 44.98
N SER A 648 -27.49 7.90 45.66
CA SER A 648 -26.90 7.54 46.96
C SER A 648 -27.95 7.47 48.08
N TYR A 649 -29.06 8.22 47.98
CA TYR A 649 -30.15 8.15 48.95
C TYR A 649 -31.02 6.92 48.74
N GLU A 650 -31.29 6.57 47.47
CA GLU A 650 -32.02 5.35 47.12
C GLU A 650 -31.26 4.11 47.59
N LEU A 651 -29.94 4.08 47.42
CA LEU A 651 -29.07 3.01 47.93
C LEU A 651 -29.27 2.76 49.43
N LEU A 652 -29.26 3.83 50.23
CA LEU A 652 -29.48 3.76 51.67
C LEU A 652 -30.90 3.30 52.00
N SER A 653 -31.90 3.82 51.29
CA SER A 653 -33.30 3.44 51.53
C SER A 653 -33.53 1.94 51.33
N TRP A 654 -32.87 1.32 50.35
CA TRP A 654 -32.94 -0.12 50.14
C TRP A 654 -32.17 -0.92 51.18
N LEU A 655 -30.99 -0.46 51.61
CA LEU A 655 -30.25 -1.11 52.70
C LEU A 655 -31.02 -1.06 54.03
N LEU A 656 -31.73 0.04 54.30
CA LEU A 656 -32.51 0.19 55.54
C LEU A 656 -33.68 -0.80 55.64
N GLN A 657 -34.12 -1.35 54.51
CA GLN A 657 -35.16 -2.38 54.47
C GLN A 657 -34.63 -3.79 54.79
N LEU A 658 -33.31 -3.98 54.88
CA LEU A 658 -32.73 -5.29 55.19
C LEU A 658 -33.11 -5.74 56.61
N PRO A 659 -33.58 -6.99 56.81
CA PRO A 659 -33.95 -7.48 58.14
C PRO A 659 -32.82 -7.42 59.17
N ALA A 660 -31.56 -7.56 58.75
CA ALA A 660 -30.38 -7.44 59.60
C ALA A 660 -30.16 -5.99 60.08
N VAL A 661 -30.44 -5.01 59.23
CA VAL A 661 -30.34 -3.59 59.53
C VAL A 661 -31.39 -3.15 60.54
N LEU A 662 -32.63 -3.65 60.41
CA LEU A 662 -33.69 -3.40 61.38
C LEU A 662 -33.41 -3.99 62.78
N ARG A 663 -32.48 -4.95 62.86
CA ARG A 663 -32.01 -5.59 64.09
C ARG A 663 -30.74 -4.97 64.66
N LEU A 664 -30.24 -3.86 64.12
CA LEU A 664 -29.02 -3.23 64.62
C LEU A 664 -29.17 -2.76 66.07
N GLU A 665 -28.17 -3.06 66.88
CA GLU A 665 -28.14 -2.65 68.29
C GLU A 665 -27.68 -1.19 68.45
N GLY A 666 -28.01 -0.59 69.60
CA GLY A 666 -27.66 0.79 69.95
C GLY A 666 -26.18 1.18 69.70
N PRO A 667 -25.17 0.36 70.03
CA PRO A 667 -23.78 0.69 69.75
C PRO A 667 -23.42 0.77 68.26
N ALA A 668 -24.03 -0.04 67.40
CA ALA A 668 -23.83 0.01 65.95
C ALA A 668 -24.50 1.26 65.36
N LEU A 669 -25.73 1.54 65.78
CA LEU A 669 -26.46 2.77 65.43
C LEU A 669 -25.66 4.02 65.82
N ALA A 670 -25.09 4.06 67.04
CA ALA A 670 -24.28 5.18 67.50
C ALA A 670 -23.06 5.43 66.59
N ARG A 671 -22.40 4.36 66.14
CA ARG A 671 -21.27 4.44 65.19
C ARG A 671 -21.71 4.98 63.82
N LEU A 672 -22.85 4.51 63.31
CA LEU A 672 -23.42 4.98 62.04
C LEU A 672 -23.80 6.47 62.09
N LEU A 673 -24.49 6.90 63.14
CA LEU A 673 -24.87 8.31 63.34
C LEU A 673 -23.65 9.21 63.49
N LYS A 674 -22.64 8.77 64.25
CA LYS A 674 -21.38 9.49 64.37
C LYS A 674 -20.70 9.68 63.02
N ALA A 675 -20.62 8.63 62.20
CA ALA A 675 -20.05 8.71 60.86
C ALA A 675 -20.85 9.65 59.94
N GLY A 676 -22.19 9.57 59.97
CA GLY A 676 -23.07 10.47 59.22
C GLY A 676 -22.86 11.95 59.58
N MET A 677 -22.70 12.25 60.88
CA MET A 677 -22.38 13.59 61.35
C MET A 677 -20.99 14.07 60.88
N GLU A 678 -19.96 13.23 61.06
CA GLU A 678 -18.58 13.55 60.65
C GLU A 678 -18.48 13.83 59.14
N TRP A 679 -19.24 13.10 58.33
CA TRP A 679 -19.28 13.28 56.87
C TRP A 679 -20.27 14.32 56.38
N LYS A 680 -20.91 15.06 57.30
CA LYS A 680 -21.88 16.12 57.01
C LYS A 680 -23.07 15.65 56.16
N LEU A 681 -23.66 14.51 56.55
CA LEU A 681 -24.85 13.92 55.93
C LEU A 681 -26.06 14.03 56.88
N PRO A 682 -26.55 15.24 57.19
CA PRO A 682 -27.59 15.44 58.20
C PRO A 682 -28.91 14.77 57.82
N HIS A 683 -29.32 14.84 56.55
CA HIS A 683 -30.56 14.20 56.08
C HIS A 683 -30.51 12.69 56.18
N VAL A 684 -29.38 12.07 55.81
CA VAL A 684 -29.20 10.63 55.96
C VAL A 684 -29.21 10.22 57.43
N SER A 685 -28.53 11.00 58.28
CA SER A 685 -28.47 10.70 59.72
C SER A 685 -29.86 10.78 60.36
N LEU A 686 -30.69 11.74 59.94
CA LEU A 686 -32.10 11.82 60.34
C LEU A 686 -32.90 10.62 59.82
N GLN A 687 -32.71 10.22 58.56
CA GLN A 687 -33.38 9.03 58.01
C GLN A 687 -33.02 7.76 58.79
N LEU A 688 -31.75 7.58 59.19
CA LEU A 688 -31.35 6.47 60.05
C LEU A 688 -32.09 6.50 61.39
N CYS A 689 -32.24 7.68 61.99
CA CYS A 689 -32.97 7.87 63.23
C CYS A 689 -34.49 7.60 63.09
N GLU A 690 -35.06 7.92 61.93
CA GLU A 690 -36.48 7.75 61.65
C GLU A 690 -36.83 6.31 61.27
N GLU A 691 -35.97 5.59 60.56
CA GLU A 691 -36.27 4.25 60.02
C GLU A 691 -35.81 3.11 60.95
N LEU A 692 -34.80 3.32 61.80
CA LEU A 692 -34.23 2.23 62.62
C LEU A 692 -34.96 2.06 63.96
N PRO A 693 -35.45 0.84 64.30
CA PRO A 693 -36.17 0.60 65.55
C PRO A 693 -35.37 0.95 66.81
N ALA A 694 -34.06 0.65 66.85
CA ALA A 694 -33.20 0.96 68.00
C ALA A 694 -33.11 2.48 68.29
N ALA A 695 -33.23 3.31 67.26
CA ALA A 695 -33.26 4.76 67.40
C ALA A 695 -34.58 5.22 68.06
N GLN A 696 -35.70 4.68 67.57
CA GLN A 696 -37.04 5.01 68.07
C GLN A 696 -37.31 4.48 69.49
N GLN A 697 -36.74 3.32 69.84
CA GLN A 697 -36.90 2.69 71.15
C GLN A 697 -36.00 3.32 72.22
N GLY A 698 -35.03 4.17 71.82
CA GLY A 698 -34.13 4.83 72.75
C GLY A 698 -33.01 3.93 73.27
N ASP A 699 -32.62 2.90 72.50
CA ASP A 699 -31.57 1.95 72.86
C ASP A 699 -30.15 2.56 72.80
N LEU A 700 -30.04 3.83 72.42
CA LEU A 700 -28.81 4.60 72.50
C LEU A 700 -28.48 4.87 73.97
N GLY A 701 -27.40 4.27 74.47
CA GLY A 701 -26.89 4.54 75.81
C GLY A 701 -26.62 6.03 76.03
N SER A 702 -26.87 6.53 77.25
CA SER A 702 -26.76 7.96 77.59
C SER A 702 -25.39 8.58 77.27
N ALA A 703 -24.31 7.79 77.36
CA ALA A 703 -22.97 8.21 76.95
C ALA A 703 -22.86 8.47 75.44
N ALA A 704 -23.42 7.58 74.61
CA ALA A 704 -23.45 7.72 73.17
C ALA A 704 -24.33 8.90 72.73
N VAL A 705 -25.51 9.06 73.35
CA VAL A 705 -26.39 10.22 73.08
C VAL A 705 -25.68 11.54 73.41
N ARG A 706 -24.96 11.61 74.53
CA ARG A 706 -24.17 12.79 74.90
C ARG A 706 -23.07 13.09 73.89
N GLU A 707 -22.33 12.08 73.45
CA GLU A 707 -21.28 12.24 72.44
C GLU A 707 -21.86 12.74 71.10
N LEU A 708 -22.96 12.14 70.65
CA LEU A 708 -23.66 12.51 69.43
C LEU A 708 -24.24 13.94 69.48
N LEU A 709 -24.78 14.37 70.63
CA LEU A 709 -25.26 15.75 70.83
C LEU A 709 -24.12 16.78 70.71
N LEU A 710 -22.97 16.51 71.33
CA LEU A 710 -21.80 17.37 71.25
C LEU A 710 -21.27 17.44 69.80
N LEU A 711 -21.22 16.30 69.11
CA LEU A 711 -20.76 16.24 67.73
C LEU A 711 -21.74 16.96 66.78
N ALA A 712 -23.05 16.77 66.93
CA ALA A 712 -24.05 17.46 66.12
C ALA A 712 -23.98 18.99 66.31
N PHE A 713 -23.76 19.44 67.55
CA PHE A 713 -23.52 20.86 67.86
C PHE A 713 -22.24 21.38 67.20
N GLU A 714 -21.12 20.66 67.34
CA GLU A 714 -19.83 21.04 66.75
C GLU A 714 -19.91 21.11 65.22
N LYS A 715 -20.63 20.18 64.58
CA LYS A 715 -20.84 20.15 63.13
C LYS A 715 -22.02 21.00 62.66
N GLN A 716 -22.68 21.73 63.56
CA GLN A 716 -23.84 22.60 63.30
C GLN A 716 -25.02 21.90 62.59
N GLN A 717 -25.26 20.63 62.93
CA GLN A 717 -26.36 19.81 62.39
C GLN A 717 -27.57 19.89 63.30
N TRP A 718 -28.25 21.04 63.27
CA TRP A 718 -29.27 21.40 64.24
C TRP A 718 -30.50 20.49 64.25
N ASP A 719 -30.94 20.01 63.09
CA ASP A 719 -32.11 19.14 63.01
C ASP A 719 -31.87 17.81 63.73
N LEU A 720 -30.67 17.24 63.56
CA LEU A 720 -30.25 16.01 64.23
C LEU A 720 -30.00 16.25 65.72
N PHE A 721 -29.45 17.41 66.09
CA PHE A 721 -29.33 17.83 67.49
C PHE A 721 -30.70 17.91 68.17
N ASP A 722 -31.68 18.54 67.51
CA ASP A 722 -33.04 18.70 68.01
C ASP A 722 -33.76 17.35 68.12
N TRP A 723 -33.49 16.42 67.20
CA TRP A 723 -34.00 15.05 67.26
C TRP A 723 -33.39 14.28 68.45
N LEU A 724 -32.06 14.27 68.59
CA LEU A 724 -31.36 13.57 69.67
C LEU A 724 -31.76 14.05 71.06
N ARG A 725 -32.10 15.34 71.21
CA ARG A 725 -32.58 15.92 72.46
C ARG A 725 -33.92 15.32 72.92
N LYS A 726 -34.74 14.82 71.99
CA LYS A 726 -36.05 14.22 72.30
C LYS A 726 -35.92 12.80 72.85
N LEU A 727 -34.74 12.19 72.77
CA LEU A 727 -34.53 10.83 73.28
C LEU A 727 -34.55 10.81 74.81
N PRO A 728 -35.18 9.78 75.43
CA PRO A 728 -35.26 9.67 76.89
C PRO A 728 -33.88 9.51 77.55
N ALA A 729 -32.88 9.04 76.82
CA ALA A 729 -31.52 8.86 77.30
C ALA A 729 -30.63 10.12 77.24
N ALA A 730 -31.13 11.26 76.72
CA ALA A 730 -30.38 12.51 76.64
C ALA A 730 -30.17 13.10 78.05
N PRO A 731 -28.94 13.09 78.60
CA PRO A 731 -28.69 13.44 80.00
C PRO A 731 -28.42 14.94 80.21
N LEU A 732 -28.72 15.78 79.22
CA LEU A 732 -28.48 17.21 79.34
C LEU A 732 -29.51 17.81 80.31
N GLY A 733 -29.06 18.23 81.50
CA GLY A 733 -29.87 19.07 82.37
C GLY A 733 -30.23 20.37 81.66
N ASP A 734 -31.39 20.95 81.99
CA ASP A 734 -31.97 22.13 81.31
C ASP A 734 -30.97 23.29 81.13
N GLU A 735 -30.00 23.46 82.05
CA GLU A 735 -28.97 24.50 81.98
C GLU A 735 -27.94 24.31 80.83
N GLN A 736 -27.52 23.07 80.55
CA GLN A 736 -26.58 22.79 79.46
C GLN A 736 -27.26 22.88 78.09
N VAL A 737 -28.54 22.51 78.04
CA VAL A 737 -29.39 22.70 76.86
C VAL A 737 -29.60 24.19 76.59
N ALA A 738 -29.92 24.98 77.62
CA ALA A 738 -30.10 26.42 77.51
C ALA A 738 -28.86 27.12 76.94
N PHE A 739 -27.67 26.76 77.43
CA PHE A 739 -26.39 27.28 76.92
C PHE A 739 -26.16 26.95 75.44
N CYS A 740 -26.43 25.71 75.02
CA CYS A 740 -26.31 25.33 73.60
C CYS A 740 -27.33 26.07 72.71
N CYS A 741 -28.55 26.29 73.20
CA CYS A 741 -29.58 27.04 72.49
C CYS A 741 -29.26 28.54 72.36
N GLU A 742 -28.68 29.16 73.39
CA GLU A 742 -28.20 30.56 73.34
C GLU A 742 -27.09 30.73 72.29
N VAL A 743 -26.14 29.80 72.23
CA VAL A 743 -25.07 29.82 71.23
C VAL A 743 -25.62 29.62 69.80
N ARG A 744 -26.62 28.75 69.60
CA ARG A 744 -27.31 28.62 68.30
C ARG A 744 -27.94 29.95 67.88
N GLY A 745 -28.65 30.62 68.78
CA GLY A 745 -29.26 31.93 68.51
C GLY A 745 -28.22 32.97 68.07
N PHE A 746 -27.05 32.96 68.70
CA PHE A 746 -25.93 33.83 68.35
C PHE A 746 -25.33 33.49 66.97
N VAL A 747 -25.03 32.21 66.70
CA VAL A 747 -24.43 31.72 65.44
C VAL A 747 -25.39 31.83 64.25
N SER A 748 -26.71 31.78 64.46
CA SER A 748 -27.71 31.95 63.39
C SER A 748 -27.96 33.41 63.01
N SER A 749 -27.60 34.33 63.91
CA SER A 749 -27.81 35.79 63.76
C SER A 749 -26.58 36.54 63.23
N ALA A 750 -25.44 35.85 63.18
CA ALA A 750 -24.19 36.30 62.59
C ALA A 750 -24.01 35.65 61.22
#